data_AF-A0A380WI75-F1
#
_entry.id   AF-A0A380WI75-F1
#
_cell.length_a   1.000
_cell.length_b   1.000
_cell.length_c   1.000
_cell.angle_alpha   90.00
_cell.angle_beta   90.00
_cell.angle_gamma   90.00
#
_symmetry.space_group_name_H-M   'P 1'
#
loop_
_entity.id
_entity.type
_entity.pdbx_description
1 polymer ?
#
loop_
_entity_poly.entity_id
_entity_poly.type
_entity_poly.pdbx_seq_one_letter_code
_entity_poly.pdbx_strand_id
1 'polypeptide(L)'
;MSASQNIDLARHPLTHWAGPLGLPDFTRIEDGDFGPVFDAALAAHAAEIATIAANTEPATVANTLEAMELAGDALDRVSSIFWCRAGAHTNDVIQAMEREISPKMARHFSAISMNEKLFARINDLYSRRSSLGLDPETLRVLEKTWKGFVRSGAKLDPDGKKRLAAIQEELASLGAKFGQNVLADEKEWVLFLDDSDLAGLPEFVRGAMAQAAETRGQKGKYAVTLSRSIYEPFTTFSERRDLREKAFKAFAGRGETGGDTDNGDVVRDTLSLRAEKARLLGYESYAALKLDDTMAKTPKAVMELLEPVWNKARAKAAADETELQRLAASAGSNDKLAAWDWRFYQEKLRAEKYAFDEAELKPYLQLEKIIDACFDVATRLFGITFKEVPGIAAWHPDARVFEVFNADGSKRGLFLADYFARQSKRSGAWMSALQSGYKLGKGSTPVIYNIMNFAKPAEGEPALLSLDEAKTLFHEFGHALHGMLTDVTWPSVAGTSVSRDFVELPSQLYEHWLTVPAVLEKHALHYKTGKAMPKELLDKMLAAKTFGAGFATVEFTSSALVDMAYHARPDAPAEPAAFEAETLEKLGMPEAIVMRHRTPHFLHVFSGEGYSAGYYSYMWSEVLDADAFAAFEETGDAFNADMAEKLRKHIYSAGGSADPEELYKAFRGKMPSPEAMMEKRGLV
;
A
#
# COMPACT_ATOMS: atom_id res chain seq x y z
N MET A 1 -22.12 28.80 16.60
CA MET A 1 -22.96 28.63 15.39
C MET A 1 -22.55 29.71 14.40
N SER A 2 -21.54 29.43 13.58
CA SER A 2 -21.21 30.28 12.42
C SER A 2 -22.32 30.08 11.39
N ALA A 3 -22.79 31.16 10.77
CA ALA A 3 -23.77 31.10 9.70
C ALA A 3 -23.31 30.09 8.65
N SER A 4 -24.12 29.07 8.34
CA SER A 4 -23.84 28.11 7.28
C SER A 4 -23.72 28.90 5.97
N GLN A 5 -22.48 29.14 5.53
CA GLN A 5 -22.26 29.60 4.18
C GLN A 5 -22.92 28.58 3.25
N ASN A 6 -23.78 29.04 2.36
CA ASN A 6 -24.46 28.17 1.42
C ASN A 6 -23.40 27.70 0.41
N ILE A 7 -22.81 26.52 0.63
CA ILE A 7 -21.74 25.97 -0.20
C ILE A 7 -22.33 25.53 -1.55
N ASP A 8 -21.88 26.17 -2.63
CA ASP A 8 -22.23 25.77 -4.00
C ASP A 8 -21.25 24.68 -4.49
N LEU A 9 -21.61 23.42 -4.28
CA LEU A 9 -20.81 22.26 -4.68
C LEU A 9 -20.53 22.20 -6.19
N ALA A 10 -21.35 22.83 -7.03
CA ALA A 10 -21.14 22.85 -8.47
C ALA A 10 -20.01 23.81 -8.89
N ARG A 11 -19.52 24.66 -7.99
CA ARG A 11 -18.50 25.67 -8.27
C ARG A 11 -17.33 25.67 -7.30
N HIS A 12 -17.46 25.02 -6.15
CA HIS A 12 -16.42 25.03 -5.12
C HIS A 12 -15.14 24.31 -5.59
N PRO A 13 -13.92 24.86 -5.40
CA PRO A 13 -12.68 24.24 -5.88
C PRO A 13 -12.42 22.80 -5.45
N LEU A 14 -12.90 22.43 -4.25
CA LEU A 14 -12.80 21.06 -3.72
C LEU A 14 -13.67 20.03 -4.47
N THR A 15 -14.75 20.46 -5.12
CA THR A 15 -15.73 19.59 -5.78
C THR A 15 -15.91 19.88 -7.27
N HIS A 16 -15.39 20.99 -7.77
CA HIS A 16 -15.39 21.35 -9.18
C HIS A 16 -13.97 21.66 -9.63
N TRP A 17 -13.33 20.66 -10.22
CA TRP A 17 -11.93 20.73 -10.63
C TRP A 17 -11.81 21.46 -11.97
N ALA A 18 -11.35 22.70 -11.90
CA ALA A 18 -11.10 23.56 -13.06
C ALA A 18 -9.63 23.99 -13.16
N GLY A 19 -8.73 23.28 -12.45
CA GLY A 19 -7.30 23.54 -12.49
C GLY A 19 -6.67 23.10 -13.81
N PRO A 20 -5.38 23.40 -14.01
CA PRO A 20 -4.63 22.94 -15.18
C PRO A 20 -4.78 21.44 -15.41
N LEU A 21 -5.00 21.04 -16.67
CA LEU A 21 -5.24 19.65 -17.09
C LEU A 21 -6.51 18.98 -16.49
N GLY A 22 -7.40 19.73 -15.85
CA GLY A 22 -8.59 19.19 -15.17
C GLY A 22 -8.29 18.65 -13.76
N LEU A 23 -7.12 18.96 -13.21
CA LEU A 23 -6.76 18.65 -11.83
C LEU A 23 -7.47 19.57 -10.84
N PRO A 24 -7.52 19.19 -9.55
CA PRO A 24 -7.81 20.14 -8.48
C PRO A 24 -6.86 21.34 -8.56
N ASP A 25 -7.39 22.54 -8.42
CA ASP A 25 -6.54 23.72 -8.26
C ASP A 25 -6.11 23.85 -6.80
N PHE A 26 -4.99 23.19 -6.46
CA PHE A 26 -4.43 23.19 -5.11
C PHE A 26 -4.04 24.59 -4.60
N THR A 27 -3.91 25.59 -5.48
CA THR A 27 -3.62 26.97 -5.06
C THR A 27 -4.85 27.71 -4.53
N ARG A 28 -6.04 27.15 -4.74
CA ARG A 28 -7.34 27.72 -4.33
C ARG A 28 -8.04 26.92 -3.24
N ILE A 29 -7.34 25.98 -2.61
CA ILE A 29 -7.88 25.11 -1.58
C ILE A 29 -7.28 25.53 -0.24
N GLU A 30 -8.14 25.96 0.69
CA GLU A 30 -7.74 26.24 2.07
C GLU A 30 -8.19 25.10 2.99
N ASP A 31 -7.43 24.85 4.06
CA ASP A 31 -7.73 23.77 5.00
C ASP A 31 -9.11 23.97 5.65
N GLY A 32 -9.49 25.22 5.94
CA GLY A 32 -10.77 25.56 6.56
C GLY A 32 -11.99 25.23 5.70
N ASP A 33 -11.83 25.02 4.39
CA ASP A 33 -12.94 24.75 3.47
C ASP A 33 -13.47 23.31 3.59
N PHE A 34 -12.63 22.35 4.00
CA PHE A 34 -12.98 20.94 3.99
C PHE A 34 -14.23 20.64 4.82
N GLY A 35 -14.29 21.12 6.07
CA GLY A 35 -15.41 20.82 6.98
C GLY A 35 -16.78 21.20 6.39
N PRO A 36 -17.02 22.49 6.05
CA PRO A 36 -18.28 22.93 5.43
C PRO A 36 -18.59 22.22 4.10
N VAL A 37 -17.59 21.94 3.27
CA VAL A 37 -17.78 21.26 1.98
C VAL A 37 -18.15 19.79 2.18
N PHE A 38 -17.54 19.09 3.14
CA PHE A 38 -17.93 17.74 3.51
C PHE A 38 -19.37 17.68 4.00
N ASP A 39 -19.78 18.59 4.90
CA ASP A 39 -21.15 18.62 5.41
C ASP A 39 -22.17 18.82 4.27
N ALA A 40 -21.87 19.72 3.32
CA ALA A 40 -22.71 19.93 2.14
C ALA A 40 -22.71 18.71 1.19
N ALA A 41 -21.55 18.11 0.91
CA ALA A 41 -21.43 16.96 0.02
C ALA A 41 -22.09 15.70 0.57
N LEU A 42 -21.99 15.47 1.88
CA LEU A 42 -22.70 14.39 2.59
C LEU A 42 -24.22 14.57 2.47
N ALA A 43 -24.72 15.79 2.68
CA ALA A 43 -26.14 16.10 2.53
C ALA A 43 -26.64 15.90 1.09
N ALA A 44 -25.86 16.32 0.09
CA ALA A 44 -26.18 16.12 -1.32
C ALA A 44 -26.24 14.63 -1.69
N HIS A 45 -25.23 13.86 -1.30
CA HIS A 45 -25.20 12.42 -1.54
C HIS A 45 -26.37 11.70 -0.84
N ALA A 46 -26.71 12.08 0.40
CA ALA A 46 -27.86 11.52 1.09
C ALA A 46 -29.18 11.78 0.35
N ALA A 47 -29.35 12.96 -0.26
CA ALA A 47 -30.52 13.31 -1.06
C ALA A 47 -30.61 12.53 -2.37
N GLU A 48 -29.48 12.29 -3.05
CA GLU A 48 -29.39 11.44 -4.24
C GLU A 48 -29.81 10.00 -3.91
N ILE A 49 -29.26 9.44 -2.83
CA ILE A 49 -29.62 8.09 -2.36
C ILE A 49 -31.10 8.01 -1.96
N ALA A 50 -31.63 9.03 -1.27
CA ALA A 50 -33.04 9.08 -0.91
C ALA A 50 -33.94 9.09 -2.16
N THR A 51 -33.54 9.79 -3.22
CA THR A 51 -34.26 9.82 -4.51
C THR A 51 -34.28 8.43 -5.14
N ILE A 52 -33.15 7.72 -5.16
CA ILE A 52 -33.06 6.36 -5.70
C ILE A 52 -33.93 5.40 -4.88
N ALA A 53 -33.83 5.45 -3.55
CA ALA A 53 -34.57 4.61 -2.64
C ALA A 53 -36.09 4.85 -2.68
N ALA A 54 -36.52 6.09 -2.98
CA ALA A 54 -37.93 6.49 -3.03
C ALA A 54 -38.57 6.37 -4.43
N ASN A 55 -37.81 5.99 -5.46
CA ASN A 55 -38.35 5.86 -6.81
C ASN A 55 -39.48 4.82 -6.86
N THR A 56 -40.67 5.21 -7.31
CA THR A 56 -41.86 4.34 -7.33
C THR A 56 -41.89 3.39 -8.53
N GLU A 57 -41.08 3.65 -9.56
CA GLU A 57 -40.95 2.75 -10.70
C GLU A 57 -40.25 1.45 -10.29
N PRO A 58 -40.59 0.31 -10.93
CA PRO A 58 -39.91 -0.96 -10.73
C PRO A 58 -38.38 -0.80 -10.82
N ALA A 59 -37.64 -1.54 -9.99
CA ALA A 59 -36.19 -1.47 -9.99
C ALA A 59 -35.65 -1.93 -11.35
N THR A 60 -34.79 -1.10 -11.94
CA THR A 60 -34.04 -1.40 -13.17
C THR A 60 -32.56 -1.13 -12.90
N VAL A 61 -31.69 -1.67 -13.77
CA VAL A 61 -30.25 -1.39 -13.72
C VAL A 61 -30.00 0.12 -13.74
N ALA A 62 -30.61 0.85 -14.66
CA ALA A 62 -30.47 2.30 -14.78
C ALA A 62 -30.94 3.08 -13.54
N ASN A 63 -32.18 2.84 -13.06
CA ASN A 63 -32.76 3.65 -11.99
C ASN A 63 -32.31 3.26 -10.58
N THR A 64 -31.49 2.21 -10.44
CA THR A 64 -31.02 1.71 -9.14
C THR A 64 -29.51 1.50 -9.15
N LEU A 65 -28.98 0.57 -9.95
CA LEU A 65 -27.55 0.25 -9.92
C LEU A 65 -26.69 1.36 -10.52
N GLU A 66 -26.99 1.82 -11.75
CA GLU A 66 -26.26 2.93 -12.38
C GLU A 66 -26.43 4.23 -11.60
N ALA A 67 -27.65 4.51 -11.14
CA ALA A 67 -27.93 5.69 -10.34
C ALA A 67 -27.13 5.71 -9.03
N MET A 68 -26.95 4.56 -8.37
CA MET A 68 -26.11 4.46 -7.17
C MET A 68 -24.62 4.62 -7.47
N GLU A 69 -24.15 4.03 -8.57
CA GLU A 69 -22.74 4.10 -8.98
C GLU A 69 -22.30 5.51 -9.41
N LEU A 70 -23.26 6.36 -9.82
CA LEU A 70 -23.03 7.75 -10.20
C LEU A 70 -23.39 8.77 -9.10
N ALA A 71 -23.94 8.33 -7.97
CA ALA A 71 -24.25 9.20 -6.84
C ALA A 71 -22.98 9.57 -6.06
N GLY A 72 -22.97 10.74 -5.42
CA GLY A 72 -21.91 11.13 -4.51
C GLY A 72 -20.67 11.77 -5.16
N ASP A 73 -20.70 12.17 -6.44
CA ASP A 73 -19.52 12.76 -7.14
C ASP A 73 -18.88 13.92 -6.36
N ALA A 74 -19.69 14.81 -5.78
CA ALA A 74 -19.17 15.91 -4.95
C ALA A 74 -18.43 15.39 -3.71
N LEU A 75 -18.95 14.34 -3.06
CA LEU A 75 -18.33 13.73 -1.89
C LEU A 75 -17.03 13.02 -2.27
N ASP A 76 -17.01 12.31 -3.39
CA ASP A 76 -15.82 11.62 -3.89
C ASP A 76 -14.71 12.63 -4.22
N ARG A 77 -15.04 13.74 -4.86
CA ARG A 77 -14.07 14.80 -5.22
C ARG A 77 -13.42 15.43 -4.00
N VAL A 78 -14.21 15.88 -3.00
CA VAL A 78 -13.62 16.45 -1.78
C VAL A 78 -12.85 15.40 -0.98
N SER A 79 -13.36 14.15 -0.92
CA SER A 79 -12.71 13.05 -0.22
C SER A 79 -11.34 12.74 -0.82
N SER A 80 -11.24 12.62 -2.14
CA SER A 80 -9.99 12.28 -2.81
C SER A 80 -8.87 13.28 -2.52
N ILE A 81 -9.18 14.58 -2.51
CA ILE A 81 -8.23 15.65 -2.15
C ILE A 81 -7.87 15.56 -0.66
N PHE A 82 -8.87 15.42 0.22
CA PHE A 82 -8.66 15.39 1.66
C PHE A 82 -7.75 14.22 2.07
N TRP A 83 -8.06 13.00 1.62
CA TRP A 83 -7.29 11.80 1.96
C TRP A 83 -5.92 11.78 1.30
N CYS A 84 -5.79 12.37 0.10
CA CYS A 84 -4.48 12.64 -0.50
C CYS A 84 -3.63 13.52 0.42
N ARG A 85 -4.18 14.64 0.90
CA ARG A 85 -3.47 15.54 1.82
C ARG A 85 -3.20 14.89 3.17
N ALA A 86 -4.15 14.19 3.77
CA ALA A 86 -3.99 13.52 5.06
C ALA A 86 -2.84 12.49 5.05
N GLY A 87 -2.67 11.75 3.94
CA GLY A 87 -1.56 10.80 3.79
C GLY A 87 -0.24 11.44 3.34
N ALA A 88 -0.30 12.33 2.34
CA ALA A 88 0.89 12.82 1.65
C ALA A 88 1.44 14.12 2.25
N HIS A 89 0.60 15.03 2.74
CA HIS A 89 1.03 16.35 3.20
C HIS A 89 0.08 16.92 4.27
N THR A 90 0.06 16.28 5.43
CA THR A 90 -0.81 16.63 6.56
C THR A 90 -0.25 17.76 7.41
N ASN A 91 -1.09 18.28 8.30
CA ASN A 91 -0.76 19.24 9.33
C ASN A 91 -1.76 19.09 10.50
N ASP A 92 -1.65 19.93 11.52
CA ASP A 92 -2.49 19.82 12.72
C ASP A 92 -3.99 20.06 12.42
N VAL A 93 -4.30 20.93 11.44
CA VAL A 93 -5.67 21.21 11.02
C VAL A 93 -6.28 20.02 10.28
N ILE A 94 -5.55 19.45 9.31
CA ILE A 94 -5.98 18.26 8.55
C ILE A 94 -6.15 17.06 9.49
N GLN A 95 -5.23 16.83 10.44
CA GLN A 95 -5.36 15.74 11.42
C GLN A 95 -6.56 15.94 12.36
N ALA A 96 -6.86 17.17 12.77
CA ALA A 96 -8.05 17.46 13.55
C ALA A 96 -9.33 17.19 12.76
N MET A 97 -9.36 17.61 11.49
CA MET A 97 -10.47 17.35 10.59
C MET A 97 -10.64 15.86 10.30
N GLU A 98 -9.56 15.09 10.19
CA GLU A 98 -9.62 13.64 9.99
C GLU A 98 -10.39 12.95 11.13
N ARG A 99 -10.16 13.37 12.39
CA ARG A 99 -10.88 12.86 13.56
C ARG A 99 -12.36 13.26 13.56
N GLU A 100 -12.72 14.38 12.94
CA GLU A 100 -14.11 14.83 12.81
C GLU A 100 -14.84 14.16 11.63
N ILE A 101 -14.18 14.05 10.49
CA ILE A 101 -14.76 13.58 9.23
C ILE A 101 -14.89 12.06 9.20
N SER A 102 -13.89 11.32 9.71
CA SER A 102 -13.92 9.84 9.72
C SER A 102 -15.20 9.26 10.31
N PRO A 103 -15.65 9.65 11.53
CA PRO A 103 -16.91 9.15 12.08
C PRO A 103 -18.15 9.64 11.31
N LYS A 104 -18.15 10.87 10.76
CA LYS A 104 -19.24 11.36 9.91
C LYS A 104 -19.40 10.49 8.65
N MET A 105 -18.28 10.14 8.00
CA MET A 105 -18.26 9.26 6.83
C MET A 105 -18.78 7.86 7.19
N ALA A 106 -18.31 7.29 8.31
CA ALA A 106 -18.77 5.97 8.78
C ALA A 106 -20.28 5.93 9.01
N ARG A 107 -20.85 6.96 9.65
CA ARG A 107 -22.31 7.09 9.83
C ARG A 107 -23.05 7.20 8.50
N HIS A 108 -22.54 8.02 7.58
CA HIS A 108 -23.14 8.24 6.26
C HIS A 108 -23.26 6.95 5.46
N PHE A 109 -22.16 6.22 5.29
CA PHE A 109 -22.17 4.97 4.54
C PHE A 109 -22.92 3.85 5.27
N SER A 110 -22.92 3.82 6.62
CA SER A 110 -23.78 2.90 7.38
C SER A 110 -25.26 3.14 7.09
N ALA A 111 -25.69 4.41 7.03
CA ALA A 111 -27.07 4.76 6.72
C ALA A 111 -27.47 4.33 5.30
N ILE A 112 -26.56 4.41 4.33
CA ILE A 112 -26.80 3.93 2.96
C ILE A 112 -26.90 2.39 2.93
N SER A 113 -25.90 1.70 3.46
CA SER A 113 -25.83 0.23 3.41
C SER A 113 -26.94 -0.47 4.19
N MET A 114 -27.50 0.19 5.21
CA MET A 114 -28.60 -0.33 6.03
C MET A 114 -29.97 0.23 5.63
N ASN A 115 -30.05 1.04 4.57
CA ASN A 115 -31.29 1.60 4.05
C ASN A 115 -32.18 0.49 3.45
N GLU A 116 -33.30 0.21 4.11
CA GLU A 116 -34.20 -0.90 3.75
C GLU A 116 -34.83 -0.74 2.38
N LYS A 117 -35.22 0.48 2.01
CA LYS A 117 -35.85 0.75 0.71
C LYS A 117 -34.83 0.58 -0.42
N LEU A 118 -33.62 1.10 -0.22
CA LEU A 118 -32.54 0.94 -1.19
C LEU A 118 -32.15 -0.52 -1.38
N PHE A 119 -31.94 -1.24 -0.26
CA PHE A 119 -31.59 -2.65 -0.30
C PHE A 119 -32.70 -3.48 -0.95
N ALA A 120 -33.97 -3.18 -0.71
CA ALA A 120 -35.08 -3.88 -1.36
C ALA A 120 -35.01 -3.79 -2.89
N ARG A 121 -34.61 -2.63 -3.45
CA ARG A 121 -34.42 -2.45 -4.90
C ARG A 121 -33.27 -3.29 -5.44
N ILE A 122 -32.11 -3.24 -4.77
CA ILE A 122 -30.93 -4.05 -5.14
C ILE A 122 -31.23 -5.55 -5.02
N ASN A 123 -31.95 -5.93 -3.97
CA ASN A 123 -32.36 -7.32 -3.74
C ASN A 123 -33.34 -7.82 -4.81
N ASP A 124 -34.29 -7.00 -5.25
CA ASP A 124 -35.17 -7.36 -6.38
C ASP A 124 -34.37 -7.64 -7.67
N LEU A 125 -33.45 -6.73 -8.03
CA LEU A 125 -32.56 -6.92 -9.18
C LEU A 125 -31.75 -8.21 -9.03
N TYR A 126 -31.12 -8.42 -7.88
CA TYR A 126 -30.32 -9.62 -7.61
C TYR A 126 -31.15 -10.90 -7.69
N SER A 127 -32.36 -10.92 -7.12
CA SER A 127 -33.24 -12.10 -7.12
C SER A 127 -33.69 -12.51 -8.52
N ARG A 128 -33.82 -11.56 -9.46
CA ARG A 128 -34.24 -11.81 -10.84
C ARG A 128 -33.09 -11.73 -11.84
N ARG A 129 -31.83 -11.61 -11.40
CA ARG A 129 -30.66 -11.33 -12.27
C ARG A 129 -30.54 -12.26 -13.48
N SER A 130 -30.87 -13.55 -13.32
CA SER A 130 -30.82 -14.53 -14.41
C SER A 130 -31.83 -14.28 -15.55
N SER A 131 -32.90 -13.49 -15.32
CA SER A 131 -33.88 -13.13 -16.35
C SER A 131 -33.73 -11.72 -16.92
N LEU A 132 -32.77 -10.93 -16.41
CA LEU A 132 -32.54 -9.55 -16.82
C LEU A 132 -31.66 -9.41 -18.07
N GLY A 133 -31.03 -10.50 -18.54
CA GLY A 133 -30.16 -10.46 -19.72
C GLY A 133 -28.92 -9.57 -19.55
N LEU A 134 -28.37 -9.51 -18.33
CA LEU A 134 -27.20 -8.68 -18.00
C LEU A 134 -25.95 -9.22 -18.72
N ASP A 135 -25.09 -8.31 -19.17
CA ASP A 135 -23.73 -8.68 -19.56
C ASP A 135 -22.92 -9.13 -18.32
N PRO A 136 -21.79 -9.85 -18.50
CA PRO A 136 -21.02 -10.39 -17.39
C PRO A 136 -20.51 -9.34 -16.39
N GLU A 137 -20.13 -8.14 -16.86
CA GLU A 137 -19.59 -7.09 -15.99
C GLU A 137 -20.71 -6.50 -15.13
N THR A 138 -21.87 -6.19 -15.73
CA THR A 138 -23.04 -5.72 -14.99
C THR A 138 -23.54 -6.75 -13.98
N LEU A 139 -23.54 -8.04 -14.33
CA LEU A 139 -23.87 -9.12 -13.39
C LEU A 139 -22.89 -9.12 -12.20
N ARG A 140 -21.58 -9.07 -12.47
CA ARG A 140 -20.54 -9.03 -11.44
C ARG A 140 -20.74 -7.85 -10.48
N VAL A 141 -21.01 -6.66 -11.00
CA VAL A 141 -21.25 -5.44 -10.21
C VAL A 141 -22.50 -5.61 -9.35
N LEU A 142 -23.61 -6.10 -9.90
CA LEU A 142 -24.82 -6.37 -9.13
C LEU A 142 -24.58 -7.36 -7.98
N GLU A 143 -23.83 -8.44 -8.22
CA GLU A 143 -23.52 -9.44 -7.20
C GLU A 143 -22.59 -8.89 -6.11
N LYS A 144 -21.55 -8.13 -6.49
CA LYS A 144 -20.68 -7.42 -5.53
C LYS A 144 -21.46 -6.42 -4.70
N THR A 145 -22.29 -5.60 -5.32
CA THR A 145 -23.11 -4.60 -4.63
C THR A 145 -24.07 -5.27 -3.65
N TRP A 146 -24.82 -6.29 -4.09
CA TRP A 146 -25.72 -7.02 -3.18
C TRP A 146 -24.97 -7.66 -2.01
N LYS A 147 -23.83 -8.32 -2.27
CA LYS A 147 -23.00 -8.94 -1.23
C LYS A 147 -22.44 -7.88 -0.26
N GLY A 148 -22.07 -6.71 -0.76
CA GLY A 148 -21.65 -5.54 0.04
C GLY A 148 -22.73 -5.09 1.01
N PHE A 149 -23.97 -4.91 0.56
CA PHE A 149 -25.11 -4.58 1.45
C PHE A 149 -25.29 -5.63 2.55
N VAL A 150 -25.25 -6.92 2.20
CA VAL A 150 -25.39 -8.01 3.18
C VAL A 150 -24.26 -7.97 4.22
N ARG A 151 -23.00 -7.83 3.78
CA ARG A 151 -21.81 -7.73 4.63
C ARG A 151 -21.75 -6.45 5.46
N SER A 152 -22.50 -5.43 5.08
CA SER A 152 -22.68 -4.18 5.83
C SER A 152 -23.94 -4.17 6.70
N GLY A 153 -24.62 -5.31 6.86
CA GLY A 153 -25.71 -5.48 7.81
C GLY A 153 -27.09 -5.06 7.31
N ALA A 154 -27.31 -4.98 5.99
CA ALA A 154 -28.63 -4.68 5.42
C ALA A 154 -29.75 -5.63 5.92
N LYS A 155 -29.37 -6.87 6.27
CA LYS A 155 -30.27 -7.93 6.75
C LYS A 155 -30.39 -8.02 8.29
N LEU A 156 -29.70 -7.16 9.04
CA LEU A 156 -29.83 -7.12 10.49
C LEU A 156 -31.18 -6.52 10.90
N ASP A 157 -31.60 -6.85 12.13
CA ASP A 157 -32.72 -6.16 12.77
C ASP A 157 -32.33 -4.72 13.17
N PRO A 158 -33.28 -3.87 13.62
CA PRO A 158 -32.99 -2.48 13.97
C PRO A 158 -31.90 -2.31 15.04
N ASP A 159 -31.85 -3.20 16.04
CA ASP A 159 -30.86 -3.12 17.12
C ASP A 159 -29.46 -3.52 16.62
N GLY A 160 -29.37 -4.57 15.80
CA GLY A 160 -28.15 -5.00 15.14
C GLY A 160 -27.60 -3.93 14.19
N LYS A 161 -28.46 -3.28 13.39
CA LYS A 161 -28.08 -2.15 12.54
C LYS A 161 -27.50 -0.99 13.38
N LYS A 162 -28.19 -0.62 14.46
CA LYS A 162 -27.73 0.45 15.36
C LYS A 162 -26.37 0.11 15.98
N ARG A 163 -26.16 -1.12 16.45
CA ARG A 163 -24.89 -1.52 17.04
C ARG A 163 -23.77 -1.58 15.99
N LEU A 164 -24.03 -2.13 14.82
CA LEU A 164 -23.04 -2.20 13.74
C LEU A 164 -22.63 -0.81 13.23
N ALA A 165 -23.55 0.17 13.20
CA ALA A 165 -23.22 1.55 12.88
C ALA A 165 -22.30 2.18 13.94
N ALA A 166 -22.58 1.97 15.23
CA ALA A 166 -21.71 2.44 16.32
C ALA A 166 -20.31 1.83 16.25
N ILE A 167 -20.22 0.51 16.01
CA ILE A 167 -18.95 -0.19 15.85
C ILE A 167 -18.12 0.40 14.69
N GLN A 168 -18.74 0.67 13.54
CA GLN A 168 -18.03 1.25 12.38
C GLN A 168 -17.52 2.67 12.68
N GLU A 169 -18.29 3.47 13.39
CA GLU A 169 -17.88 4.81 13.81
C GLU A 169 -16.68 4.78 14.77
N GLU A 170 -16.73 3.90 15.77
CA GLU A 170 -15.66 3.69 16.73
C GLU A 170 -14.38 3.17 16.04
N LEU A 171 -14.50 2.18 15.15
CA LEU A 171 -13.37 1.64 14.38
C LEU A 171 -12.71 2.69 13.48
N ALA A 172 -13.51 3.57 12.82
CA ALA A 172 -12.97 4.65 12.01
C ALA A 172 -12.15 5.65 12.84
N SER A 173 -12.65 5.98 14.03
CA SER A 173 -11.99 6.89 14.97
C SER A 173 -10.69 6.30 15.51
N LEU A 174 -10.71 5.00 15.88
CA LEU A 174 -9.53 4.27 16.35
C LEU A 174 -8.45 4.17 15.27
N GLY A 175 -8.83 3.92 14.01
CA GLY A 175 -7.90 3.86 12.88
C GLY A 175 -7.16 5.17 12.64
N ALA A 176 -7.88 6.30 12.64
CA ALA A 176 -7.29 7.63 12.54
C ALA A 176 -6.32 7.91 13.70
N LYS A 177 -6.73 7.62 14.94
CA LYS A 177 -5.88 7.79 16.13
C LYS A 177 -4.60 6.94 16.02
N PHE A 178 -4.73 5.68 15.65
CA PHE A 178 -3.59 4.76 15.50
C PHE A 178 -2.53 5.33 14.53
N GLY A 179 -2.97 5.78 13.35
CA GLY A 179 -2.07 6.34 12.34
C GLY A 179 -1.38 7.63 12.79
N GLN A 180 -2.13 8.53 13.43
CA GLN A 180 -1.60 9.80 13.95
C GLN A 180 -0.59 9.58 15.08
N ASN A 181 -0.83 8.62 15.97
CA ASN A 181 0.09 8.24 17.04
C ASN A 181 1.44 7.74 16.48
N VAL A 182 1.41 6.85 15.47
CA VAL A 182 2.64 6.36 14.83
C VAL A 182 3.39 7.50 14.12
N LEU A 183 2.67 8.38 13.41
CA LEU A 183 3.28 9.53 12.75
C LEU A 183 3.91 10.51 13.76
N ALA A 184 3.28 10.72 14.91
CA ALA A 184 3.82 11.56 15.99
C ALA A 184 5.16 10.99 16.51
N ASP A 185 5.21 9.69 16.83
CA ASP A 185 6.45 9.04 17.27
C ASP A 185 7.58 9.15 16.23
N GLU A 186 7.25 8.96 14.94
CA GLU A 186 8.22 9.10 13.84
C GLU A 186 8.70 10.53 13.64
N LYS A 187 7.82 11.52 13.86
CA LYS A 187 8.14 12.94 13.75
C LYS A 187 9.02 13.42 14.90
N GLU A 188 8.72 12.98 16.12
CA GLU A 188 9.36 13.45 17.35
C GLU A 188 10.74 12.81 17.60
N TRP A 189 10.90 11.53 17.26
CA TRP A 189 12.18 10.86 17.50
C TRP A 189 13.25 11.29 16.50
N VAL A 190 14.36 11.81 17.02
CA VAL A 190 15.56 12.10 16.26
C VAL A 190 16.79 11.87 17.12
N LEU A 191 17.81 11.22 16.53
CA LEU A 191 19.13 11.09 17.12
C LEU A 191 20.10 11.97 16.34
N PHE A 192 20.49 13.10 16.94
CA PHE A 192 21.53 13.96 16.40
C PHE A 192 22.91 13.40 16.74
N LEU A 193 23.77 13.38 15.74
CA LEU A 193 25.12 12.85 15.77
C LEU A 193 26.11 13.91 15.26
N ASP A 194 27.35 13.80 15.73
CA ASP A 194 28.49 14.60 15.29
C ASP A 194 29.42 13.75 14.38
N ASP A 195 30.43 14.36 13.76
CA ASP A 195 31.33 13.65 12.82
C ASP A 195 32.02 12.42 13.43
N SER A 196 32.25 12.41 14.75
CA SER A 196 32.85 11.28 15.47
C SER A 196 31.98 10.03 15.54
N ASP A 197 30.69 10.14 15.22
CA ASP A 197 29.73 9.04 15.32
C ASP A 197 29.51 8.30 13.99
N LEU A 198 30.16 8.72 12.90
CA LEU A 198 29.85 8.27 11.54
C LEU A 198 30.69 7.10 11.01
N ALA A 199 31.35 6.36 11.91
CA ALA A 199 32.20 5.23 11.55
C ALA A 199 31.40 4.19 10.72
N GLY A 200 31.98 3.76 9.59
CA GLY A 200 31.36 2.82 8.65
C GLY A 200 30.30 3.38 7.69
N LEU A 201 29.75 4.57 7.95
CA LEU A 201 28.65 5.11 7.13
C LEU A 201 29.12 5.58 5.74
N PRO A 202 28.53 5.08 4.63
CA PRO A 202 28.77 5.59 3.29
C PRO A 202 28.31 7.04 3.11
N GLU A 203 28.90 7.72 2.12
CA GLU A 203 28.63 9.14 1.86
C GLU A 203 27.14 9.44 1.61
N PHE A 204 26.42 8.55 0.92
CA PHE A 204 24.99 8.76 0.67
C PHE A 204 24.16 8.75 1.97
N VAL A 205 24.55 7.95 2.97
CA VAL A 205 23.86 7.90 4.27
C VAL A 205 24.16 9.17 5.05
N ARG A 206 25.43 9.60 5.05
CA ARG A 206 25.87 10.86 5.66
C ARG A 206 25.13 12.05 5.08
N GLY A 207 25.06 12.14 3.75
CA GLY A 207 24.33 13.20 3.04
C GLY A 207 22.83 13.23 3.40
N ALA A 208 22.16 12.08 3.39
CA ALA A 208 20.74 11.99 3.79
C ALA A 208 20.52 12.42 5.26
N MET A 209 21.40 11.99 6.17
CA MET A 209 21.33 12.37 7.59
C MET A 209 21.64 13.85 7.81
N ALA A 210 22.60 14.42 7.07
CA ALA A 210 22.92 15.85 7.11
C ALA A 210 21.73 16.70 6.63
N GLN A 211 21.11 16.31 5.51
CA GLN A 211 19.90 16.97 5.01
C GLN A 211 18.74 16.87 6.01
N ALA A 212 18.55 15.69 6.63
CA ALA A 212 17.52 15.51 7.64
C ALA A 212 17.74 16.40 8.89
N ALA A 213 19.01 16.67 9.24
CA ALA A 213 19.37 17.58 10.32
C ALA A 213 19.17 19.05 9.93
N GLU A 214 19.56 19.45 8.71
CA GLU A 214 19.38 20.82 8.22
C GLU A 214 17.90 21.19 8.13
N THR A 215 17.04 20.30 7.63
CA THR A 215 15.57 20.49 7.62
C THR A 215 14.99 20.64 9.03
N ARG A 216 15.72 20.20 10.08
CA ARG A 216 15.37 20.35 11.50
C ARG A 216 16.11 21.50 12.18
N GLY A 217 16.74 22.40 11.40
CA GLY A 217 17.46 23.56 11.92
C GLY A 217 18.79 23.22 12.62
N GLN A 218 19.34 22.01 12.42
CA GLN A 218 20.59 21.54 13.03
C GLN A 218 21.69 21.41 11.97
N LYS A 219 21.99 22.51 11.27
CA LYS A 219 23.03 22.54 10.23
C LYS A 219 24.40 22.16 10.81
N GLY A 220 25.16 21.34 10.09
CA GLY A 220 26.46 20.83 10.52
C GLY A 220 26.40 19.60 11.44
N LYS A 221 25.21 19.07 11.69
CA LYS A 221 25.00 17.78 12.37
C LYS A 221 24.43 16.75 11.41
N TYR A 222 24.27 15.52 11.91
CA TYR A 222 23.63 14.42 11.21
C TYR A 222 22.45 13.92 12.03
N ALA A 223 21.31 13.64 11.39
CA ALA A 223 20.10 13.19 12.07
C ALA A 223 19.71 11.78 11.62
N VAL A 224 19.76 10.81 12.53
CA VAL A 224 19.07 9.53 12.37
C VAL A 224 17.60 9.74 12.73
N THR A 225 16.70 9.32 11.85
CA THR A 225 15.24 9.40 12.04
C THR A 225 14.62 8.01 11.89
N LEU A 226 13.33 7.87 12.19
CA LEU A 226 12.61 6.61 12.02
C LEU A 226 12.12 6.35 10.58
N SER A 227 12.40 7.25 9.64
CA SER A 227 12.17 6.98 8.21
C SER A 227 13.02 5.79 7.78
N ARG A 228 12.42 4.80 7.10
CA ARG A 228 13.13 3.60 6.63
C ARG A 228 14.33 3.94 5.74
N SER A 229 14.24 5.00 4.92
CA SER A 229 15.31 5.47 4.04
C SER A 229 16.54 6.05 4.77
N ILE A 230 16.45 6.25 6.08
CA ILE A 230 17.59 6.62 6.94
C ILE A 230 17.90 5.49 7.94
N TYR A 231 16.88 4.98 8.62
CA TYR A 231 17.01 3.95 9.65
C TYR A 231 17.67 2.66 9.15
N GLU A 232 17.18 2.11 8.03
CA GLU A 232 17.69 0.85 7.49
C GLU A 232 19.15 0.97 7.06
N PRO A 233 19.56 1.94 6.19
CA PRO A 233 20.96 2.07 5.83
C PRO A 233 21.84 2.43 7.05
N PHE A 234 21.36 3.21 8.01
CA PHE A 234 22.12 3.48 9.23
C PHE A 234 22.43 2.19 10.01
N THR A 235 21.44 1.32 10.20
CA THR A 235 21.62 0.03 10.89
C THR A 235 22.37 -1.02 10.06
N THR A 236 22.38 -0.90 8.73
CA THR A 236 23.20 -1.73 7.84
C THR A 236 24.69 -1.35 7.90
N PHE A 237 25.03 -0.06 7.94
CA PHE A 237 26.43 0.36 7.73
C PHE A 237 27.16 0.90 8.97
N SER A 238 26.44 1.41 9.98
CA SER A 238 27.09 2.04 11.15
C SER A 238 27.92 1.02 11.92
N GLU A 239 29.20 1.31 12.16
CA GLU A 239 30.07 0.50 13.01
C GLU A 239 29.77 0.68 14.51
N ARG A 240 29.02 1.73 14.88
CA ARG A 240 28.63 2.05 16.26
C ARG A 240 27.44 1.22 16.71
N ARG A 241 27.71 0.04 17.26
CA ARG A 241 26.70 -0.91 17.77
C ARG A 241 25.73 -0.26 18.77
N ASP A 242 26.23 0.57 19.68
CA ASP A 242 25.43 1.30 20.66
C ASP A 242 24.39 2.23 20.00
N LEU A 243 24.77 2.88 18.90
CA LEU A 243 23.87 3.74 18.14
C LEU A 243 22.88 2.92 17.29
N ARG A 244 23.31 1.79 16.71
CA ARG A 244 22.40 0.86 16.03
C ARG A 244 21.32 0.35 16.98
N GLU A 245 21.70 -0.06 18.19
CA GLU A 245 20.76 -0.51 19.23
C GLU A 245 19.75 0.59 19.58
N LYS A 246 20.23 1.82 19.80
CA LYS A 246 19.37 2.97 20.11
C LYS A 246 18.36 3.25 18.99
N ALA A 247 18.79 3.24 17.74
CA ALA A 247 17.92 3.45 16.58
C ALA A 247 16.92 2.30 16.40
N PHE A 248 17.36 1.06 16.55
CA PHE A 248 16.51 -0.13 16.45
C PHE A 248 15.40 -0.14 17.50
N LYS A 249 15.74 0.10 18.77
CA LYS A 249 14.76 0.13 19.87
C LYS A 249 13.70 1.19 19.65
N ALA A 250 14.10 2.37 19.15
CA ALA A 250 13.15 3.42 18.81
C ALA A 250 12.23 3.04 17.64
N PHE A 251 12.79 2.44 16.57
CA PHE A 251 12.01 2.01 15.41
C PHE A 251 11.01 0.89 15.75
N ALA A 252 11.43 -0.08 16.56
CA ALA A 252 10.60 -1.21 16.99
C ALA A 252 9.61 -0.86 18.13
N GLY A 253 9.82 0.26 18.82
CA GLY A 253 9.02 0.74 19.95
C GLY A 253 7.95 1.78 19.60
N ARG A 254 7.79 2.16 18.33
CA ARG A 254 6.71 3.07 17.89
C ARG A 254 5.34 2.52 18.32
N GLY A 255 4.50 3.40 18.84
CA GLY A 255 3.17 3.11 19.37
C GLY A 255 3.18 2.42 20.74
N GLU A 256 4.33 2.22 21.37
CA GLU A 256 4.48 1.55 22.67
C GLU A 256 5.32 2.42 23.63
N THR A 257 4.94 3.69 23.75
CA THR A 257 5.68 4.70 24.50
C THR A 257 5.18 4.90 25.93
N GLY A 258 4.03 4.30 26.30
CA GLY A 258 3.37 4.49 27.60
C GLY A 258 2.77 5.89 27.82
N GLY A 259 2.75 6.74 26.78
CA GLY A 259 2.23 8.12 26.81
C GLY A 259 1.04 8.33 25.87
N ASP A 260 0.84 9.57 25.41
CA ASP A 260 -0.29 9.97 24.56
C ASP A 260 -0.33 9.21 23.21
N THR A 261 0.82 8.74 22.73
CA THR A 261 0.98 7.99 21.48
C THR A 261 0.92 6.46 21.67
N ASP A 262 0.64 5.97 22.88
CA ASP A 262 0.50 4.54 23.12
C ASP A 262 -0.74 3.97 22.41
N ASN A 263 -0.53 2.90 21.64
CA ASN A 263 -1.53 2.24 20.83
C ASN A 263 -2.05 0.92 21.45
N GLY A 264 -1.62 0.53 22.64
CA GLY A 264 -2.05 -0.72 23.30
C GLY A 264 -3.56 -0.79 23.49
N ASP A 265 -4.16 0.26 24.04
CA ASP A 265 -5.62 0.37 24.20
C ASP A 265 -6.34 0.43 22.85
N VAL A 266 -5.79 1.20 21.90
CA VAL A 266 -6.35 1.35 20.55
C VAL A 266 -6.45 0.01 19.84
N VAL A 267 -5.40 -0.82 19.94
CA VAL A 267 -5.36 -2.18 19.38
C VAL A 267 -6.38 -3.07 20.07
N ARG A 268 -6.42 -3.10 21.40
CA ARG A 268 -7.35 -3.94 22.16
C ARG A 268 -8.80 -3.66 21.77
N ASP A 269 -9.17 -2.39 21.75
CA ASP A 269 -10.54 -1.97 21.45
C ASP A 269 -10.88 -2.26 19.98
N THR A 270 -9.93 -2.05 19.06
CA THR A 270 -10.10 -2.40 17.64
C THR A 270 -10.36 -3.89 17.44
N LEU A 271 -9.58 -4.76 18.09
CA LEU A 271 -9.76 -6.22 17.99
C LEU A 271 -11.11 -6.66 18.56
N SER A 272 -11.51 -6.10 19.70
CA SER A 272 -12.80 -6.38 20.34
C SER A 272 -13.97 -6.03 19.42
N LEU A 273 -13.96 -4.83 18.86
CA LEU A 273 -14.99 -4.33 17.95
C LEU A 273 -15.05 -5.14 16.64
N ARG A 274 -13.90 -5.59 16.11
CA ARG A 274 -13.84 -6.47 14.93
C ARG A 274 -14.45 -7.84 15.19
N ALA A 275 -14.16 -8.45 16.34
CA ALA A 275 -14.77 -9.72 16.74
C ALA A 275 -16.30 -9.58 16.91
N GLU A 276 -16.74 -8.51 17.56
CA GLU A 276 -18.18 -8.21 17.70
C GLU A 276 -18.87 -7.99 16.35
N LYS A 277 -18.26 -7.20 15.45
CA LYS A 277 -18.74 -6.97 14.07
C LYS A 277 -18.97 -8.28 13.33
N ALA A 278 -17.99 -9.19 13.37
CA ALA A 278 -18.09 -10.48 12.70
C ALA A 278 -19.26 -11.32 13.23
N ARG A 279 -19.38 -11.42 14.56
CA ARG A 279 -20.46 -12.15 15.23
C ARG A 279 -21.85 -11.57 14.93
N LEU A 280 -21.99 -10.24 14.94
CA LEU A 280 -23.24 -9.57 14.57
C LEU A 280 -23.66 -9.93 13.14
N LEU A 281 -22.71 -10.04 12.23
CA LEU A 281 -22.92 -10.39 10.83
C LEU A 281 -23.05 -11.91 10.58
N GLY A 282 -22.97 -12.73 11.63
CA GLY A 282 -23.11 -14.18 11.54
C GLY A 282 -21.86 -14.93 11.07
N TYR A 283 -20.69 -14.31 11.12
CA TYR A 283 -19.40 -14.94 10.81
C TYR A 283 -18.74 -15.47 12.09
N GLU A 284 -18.03 -16.60 11.97
CA GLU A 284 -17.34 -17.24 13.11
C GLU A 284 -16.17 -16.41 13.64
N SER A 285 -15.55 -15.60 12.78
CA SER A 285 -14.42 -14.74 13.12
C SER A 285 -14.31 -13.57 12.15
N TYR A 286 -13.54 -12.55 12.52
CA TYR A 286 -13.32 -11.41 11.64
C TYR A 286 -12.56 -11.80 10.36
N ALA A 287 -11.64 -12.76 10.43
CA ALA A 287 -10.99 -13.29 9.25
C ALA A 287 -11.98 -14.02 8.33
N ALA A 288 -12.93 -14.79 8.87
CA ALA A 288 -13.97 -15.41 8.05
C ALA A 288 -14.83 -14.36 7.31
N LEU A 289 -15.17 -13.26 7.99
CA LEU A 289 -15.82 -12.11 7.34
C LEU A 289 -14.93 -11.53 6.23
N LYS A 290 -13.67 -11.22 6.53
CA LYS A 290 -12.77 -10.55 5.57
C LYS A 290 -12.40 -11.39 4.37
N LEU A 291 -12.35 -12.71 4.48
CA LEU A 291 -11.90 -13.61 3.40
C LEU A 291 -13.03 -14.09 2.48
N ASP A 292 -14.29 -13.97 2.89
CA ASP A 292 -15.44 -14.49 2.13
C ASP A 292 -15.58 -13.89 0.70
N ASP A 293 -15.03 -12.71 0.43
CA ASP A 293 -14.95 -12.10 -0.91
C ASP A 293 -13.53 -12.07 -1.52
N THR A 294 -12.57 -12.81 -0.94
CA THR A 294 -11.18 -12.88 -1.45
C THR A 294 -10.92 -14.12 -2.30
N MET A 295 -9.73 -14.28 -2.87
CA MET A 295 -9.32 -15.52 -3.55
C MET A 295 -9.08 -16.66 -2.56
N ALA A 296 -8.52 -16.37 -1.39
CA ALA A 296 -8.22 -17.38 -0.38
C ALA A 296 -9.49 -17.97 0.28
N LYS A 297 -10.59 -17.21 0.33
CA LYS A 297 -11.92 -17.60 0.89
C LYS A 297 -11.97 -17.90 2.38
N THR A 298 -10.95 -18.54 2.96
CA THR A 298 -10.98 -19.08 4.33
C THR A 298 -9.65 -18.87 5.06
N PRO A 299 -9.66 -18.69 6.39
CA PRO A 299 -8.43 -18.61 7.18
C PRO A 299 -7.54 -19.84 7.02
N LYS A 300 -8.14 -21.01 6.86
CA LYS A 300 -7.43 -22.28 6.65
C LYS A 300 -6.57 -22.26 5.39
N ALA A 301 -7.12 -21.82 4.26
CA ALA A 301 -6.37 -21.72 3.01
C ALA A 301 -5.19 -20.74 3.11
N VAL A 302 -5.34 -19.66 3.89
CA VAL A 302 -4.23 -18.73 4.18
C VAL A 302 -3.13 -19.43 4.97
N MET A 303 -3.47 -20.19 6.02
CA MET A 303 -2.48 -20.92 6.81
C MET A 303 -1.77 -22.01 6.00
N GLU A 304 -2.49 -22.71 5.11
CA GLU A 304 -1.91 -23.69 4.18
C GLU A 304 -0.85 -23.08 3.24
N LEU A 305 -0.94 -21.77 2.95
CA LEU A 305 0.12 -21.02 2.27
C LEU A 305 1.25 -20.59 3.22
N LEU A 306 0.91 -19.97 4.35
CA LEU A 306 1.90 -19.30 5.21
C LEU A 306 2.77 -20.27 6.00
N GLU A 307 2.25 -21.40 6.48
CA GLU A 307 2.99 -22.34 7.34
C GLU A 307 4.16 -23.02 6.61
N PRO A 308 4.02 -23.54 5.38
CA PRO A 308 5.16 -24.09 4.64
C PRO A 308 6.27 -23.04 4.40
N VAL A 309 5.88 -21.83 4.01
CA VAL A 309 6.81 -20.71 3.78
C VAL A 309 7.54 -20.34 5.07
N TRP A 310 6.81 -20.23 6.18
CA TRP A 310 7.37 -19.97 7.51
C TRP A 310 8.44 -20.98 7.90
N ASN A 311 8.14 -22.27 7.77
CA ASN A 311 9.05 -23.34 8.15
C ASN A 311 10.36 -23.30 7.35
N LYS A 312 10.28 -23.06 6.04
CA LYS A 312 11.45 -22.93 5.16
C LYS A 312 12.25 -21.65 5.46
N ALA A 313 11.56 -20.53 5.61
CA ALA A 313 12.17 -19.24 5.94
C ALA A 313 12.93 -19.28 7.27
N ARG A 314 12.33 -19.88 8.31
CA ARG A 314 12.97 -20.02 9.62
C ARG A 314 14.23 -20.89 9.55
N ALA A 315 14.19 -22.01 8.82
CA ALA A 315 15.36 -22.86 8.62
C ALA A 315 16.49 -22.11 7.90
N LYS A 316 16.15 -21.32 6.87
CA LYS A 316 17.11 -20.48 6.15
C LYS A 316 17.69 -19.38 7.04
N ALA A 317 16.86 -18.68 7.79
CA ALA A 317 17.28 -17.63 8.71
C ALA A 317 18.22 -18.17 9.80
N ALA A 318 17.94 -19.36 10.37
CA ALA A 318 18.83 -19.98 11.37
C ALA A 318 20.22 -20.31 10.79
N ALA A 319 20.28 -20.75 9.52
CA ALA A 319 21.55 -20.97 8.84
C ALA A 319 22.30 -19.65 8.61
N ASP A 320 21.59 -18.58 8.22
CA ASP A 320 22.17 -17.25 8.08
C ASP A 320 22.69 -16.74 9.43
N GLU A 321 21.91 -16.84 10.51
CA GLU A 321 22.26 -16.42 11.88
C GLU A 321 23.57 -17.05 12.36
N THR A 322 23.82 -18.33 12.03
CA THR A 322 25.07 -19.02 12.36
C THR A 322 26.28 -18.36 11.69
N GLU A 323 26.16 -17.98 10.42
CA GLU A 323 27.21 -17.26 9.70
C GLU A 323 27.38 -15.83 10.21
N LEU A 324 26.29 -15.15 10.56
CA LEU A 324 26.35 -13.81 11.14
C LEU A 324 27.06 -13.82 12.51
N GLN A 325 26.76 -14.81 13.35
CA GLN A 325 27.44 -15.00 14.63
C GLN A 325 28.93 -15.32 14.44
N ARG A 326 29.30 -16.10 13.42
CA ARG A 326 30.71 -16.36 13.06
C ARG A 326 31.44 -15.07 12.69
N LEU A 327 30.81 -14.20 11.90
CA LEU A 327 31.37 -12.91 11.53
C LEU A 327 31.53 -11.99 12.74
N ALA A 328 30.53 -11.95 13.63
CA ALA A 328 30.61 -11.19 14.87
C ALA A 328 31.77 -11.64 15.77
N ALA A 329 31.92 -12.96 15.95
CA ALA A 329 33.02 -13.54 16.70
C ALA A 329 34.39 -13.23 16.08
N SER A 330 34.49 -13.31 14.75
CA SER A 330 35.73 -12.99 14.01
C SER A 330 36.09 -11.50 14.10
N ALA A 331 35.11 -10.62 14.28
CA ALA A 331 35.29 -9.19 14.53
C ALA A 331 35.58 -8.85 16.01
N GLY A 332 35.69 -9.86 16.89
CA GLY A 332 36.03 -9.70 18.30
C GLY A 332 34.84 -9.49 19.23
N SER A 333 33.60 -9.66 18.75
CA SER A 333 32.41 -9.64 19.62
C SER A 333 32.15 -11.03 20.22
N ASN A 334 31.98 -11.09 21.54
CA ASN A 334 31.52 -12.30 22.23
C ASN A 334 30.02 -12.26 22.56
N ASP A 335 29.32 -11.22 22.10
CA ASP A 335 27.89 -11.08 22.35
C ASP A 335 27.09 -12.03 21.46
N LYS A 336 25.94 -12.50 21.97
CA LYS A 336 24.94 -13.15 21.12
C LYS A 336 24.41 -12.12 20.13
N LEU A 337 24.27 -12.52 18.87
CA LEU A 337 23.69 -11.70 17.82
C LEU A 337 22.31 -11.20 18.26
N ALA A 338 22.12 -9.88 18.23
CA ALA A 338 20.84 -9.24 18.53
C ALA A 338 20.21 -8.67 17.25
N ALA A 339 18.95 -8.26 17.32
CA ALA A 339 18.23 -7.76 16.14
C ALA A 339 18.84 -6.50 15.51
N TRP A 340 19.51 -5.65 16.30
CA TRP A 340 20.26 -4.47 15.82
C TRP A 340 21.63 -4.81 15.22
N ASP A 341 22.06 -6.07 15.27
CA ASP A 341 23.30 -6.56 14.66
C ASP A 341 23.04 -7.25 13.32
N TRP A 342 21.81 -7.72 13.06
CA TRP A 342 21.49 -8.54 11.89
C TRP A 342 21.87 -7.88 10.57
N ARG A 343 21.32 -6.68 10.28
CA ARG A 343 21.55 -5.97 9.01
C ARG A 343 23.04 -5.66 8.79
N PHE A 344 23.74 -5.28 9.85
CA PHE A 344 25.16 -4.99 9.80
C PHE A 344 25.99 -6.20 9.38
N TYR A 345 25.85 -7.33 10.09
CA TYR A 345 26.61 -8.53 9.74
C TYR A 345 26.11 -9.19 8.46
N GLN A 346 24.82 -9.05 8.13
CA GLN A 346 24.27 -9.54 6.87
C GLN A 346 24.94 -8.86 5.67
N GLU A 347 25.22 -7.56 5.75
CA GLU A 347 25.97 -6.88 4.69
C GLU A 347 27.44 -7.33 4.62
N LYS A 348 28.08 -7.58 5.76
CA LYS A 348 29.43 -8.19 5.78
C LYS A 348 29.44 -9.58 5.16
N LEU A 349 28.41 -10.39 5.42
CA LEU A 349 28.26 -11.71 4.82
C LEU A 349 27.99 -11.64 3.31
N ARG A 350 27.21 -10.63 2.85
CA ARG A 350 26.98 -10.37 1.43
C ARG A 350 28.31 -10.11 0.71
N ALA A 351 29.12 -9.22 1.27
CA ALA A 351 30.44 -8.89 0.75
C ALA A 351 31.36 -10.13 0.71
N GLU A 352 31.38 -10.95 1.77
CA GLU A 352 32.19 -12.18 1.83
C GLU A 352 31.76 -13.21 0.76
N LYS A 353 30.46 -13.46 0.60
CA LYS A 353 29.95 -14.52 -0.29
C LYS A 353 29.91 -14.14 -1.78
N TYR A 354 29.67 -12.88 -2.09
CA TYR A 354 29.41 -12.43 -3.47
C TYR A 354 30.45 -11.43 -4.00
N ALA A 355 31.42 -11.01 -3.17
CA ALA A 355 32.31 -9.90 -3.49
C ALA A 355 31.54 -8.68 -4.01
N PHE A 356 30.40 -8.39 -3.37
CA PHE A 356 29.42 -7.39 -3.74
C PHE A 356 29.02 -6.59 -2.50
N ASP A 357 29.19 -5.27 -2.58
CA ASP A 357 28.76 -4.28 -1.60
C ASP A 357 27.61 -3.47 -2.20
N GLU A 358 26.49 -3.37 -1.50
CA GLU A 358 25.34 -2.59 -1.97
C GLU A 358 25.68 -1.11 -2.24
N ALA A 359 26.69 -0.56 -1.55
CA ALA A 359 27.18 0.78 -1.78
C ALA A 359 27.80 0.96 -3.18
N GLU A 360 28.29 -0.10 -3.84
CA GLU A 360 28.80 -0.05 -5.23
C GLU A 360 27.67 0.12 -6.25
N LEU A 361 26.46 -0.36 -5.93
CA LEU A 361 25.29 -0.29 -6.81
C LEU A 361 24.62 1.09 -6.79
N LYS A 362 24.60 1.72 -5.62
CA LYS A 362 23.87 2.98 -5.37
C LYS A 362 24.16 4.11 -6.37
N PRO A 363 25.43 4.34 -6.83
CA PRO A 363 25.73 5.34 -7.86
C PRO A 363 25.04 5.15 -9.21
N TYR A 364 24.52 3.95 -9.50
CA TYR A 364 23.85 3.60 -10.76
C TYR A 364 22.32 3.69 -10.68
N LEU A 365 21.75 3.74 -9.48
CA LEU A 365 20.30 3.74 -9.25
C LEU A 365 19.80 5.16 -8.96
N GLN A 366 19.96 6.06 -9.94
CA GLN A 366 19.46 7.43 -9.85
C GLN A 366 17.94 7.46 -10.01
N LEU A 367 17.21 8.17 -9.14
CA LEU A 367 15.75 8.26 -9.20
C LEU A 367 15.22 8.57 -10.60
N GLU A 368 15.76 9.62 -11.26
CA GLU A 368 15.34 9.99 -12.62
C GLU A 368 15.52 8.86 -13.64
N LYS A 369 16.60 8.09 -13.52
CA LYS A 369 16.88 6.97 -14.43
C LYS A 369 16.01 5.74 -14.14
N ILE A 370 15.64 5.53 -12.88
CA ILE A 370 14.71 4.46 -12.51
C ILE A 370 13.28 4.81 -12.93
N ILE A 371 12.91 6.09 -12.89
CA ILE A 371 11.64 6.58 -13.49
C ILE A 371 11.65 6.35 -15.01
N ASP A 372 12.74 6.72 -15.70
CA ASP A 372 12.92 6.45 -17.14
C ASP A 372 12.77 4.95 -17.44
N ALA A 373 13.36 4.08 -16.61
CA ALA A 373 13.26 2.62 -16.73
C ALA A 373 11.81 2.13 -16.57
N CYS A 374 11.10 2.62 -15.54
CA CYS A 374 9.69 2.31 -15.33
C CYS A 374 8.83 2.69 -16.54
N PHE A 375 9.03 3.89 -17.10
CA PHE A 375 8.24 4.35 -18.25
C PHE A 375 8.60 3.60 -19.54
N ASP A 376 9.87 3.26 -19.74
CA ASP A 376 10.33 2.44 -20.87
C ASP A 376 9.70 1.05 -20.85
N VAL A 377 9.65 0.40 -19.69
CA VAL A 377 8.99 -0.90 -19.53
C VAL A 377 7.49 -0.81 -19.86
N ALA A 378 6.80 0.21 -19.35
CA ALA A 378 5.37 0.40 -19.62
C ALA A 378 5.10 0.70 -21.11
N THR A 379 6.00 1.44 -21.76
CA THR A 379 5.94 1.70 -23.19
C THR A 379 6.08 0.40 -23.98
N ARG A 380 7.05 -0.44 -23.63
CA ARG A 380 7.31 -1.70 -24.33
C ARG A 380 6.22 -2.75 -24.14
N LEU A 381 5.63 -2.82 -22.94
CA LEU A 381 4.55 -3.76 -22.64
C LEU A 381 3.20 -3.28 -23.16
N PHE A 382 2.87 -1.99 -22.98
CA PHE A 382 1.50 -1.51 -23.15
C PHE A 382 1.35 -0.37 -24.16
N GLY A 383 2.45 0.09 -24.77
CA GLY A 383 2.46 1.16 -25.75
C GLY A 383 2.14 2.55 -25.19
N ILE A 384 1.99 2.71 -23.88
CA ILE A 384 1.67 4.00 -23.26
C ILE A 384 2.92 4.86 -23.10
N THR A 385 2.77 6.18 -23.19
CA THR A 385 3.89 7.14 -23.05
C THR A 385 3.56 8.24 -22.04
N PHE A 386 4.60 8.85 -21.48
CA PHE A 386 4.52 9.80 -20.38
C PHE A 386 5.20 11.11 -20.75
N LYS A 387 4.55 12.23 -20.44
CA LYS A 387 5.10 13.57 -20.63
C LYS A 387 4.97 14.36 -19.34
N GLU A 388 6.09 14.71 -18.74
CA GLU A 388 6.09 15.59 -17.56
C GLU A 388 5.59 16.99 -17.93
N VAL A 389 4.79 17.57 -17.04
CA VAL A 389 4.26 18.93 -17.15
C VAL A 389 4.68 19.71 -15.90
N PRO A 390 5.85 20.38 -15.95
CA PRO A 390 6.36 21.10 -14.79
C PRO A 390 5.52 22.34 -14.47
N GLY A 391 5.56 22.78 -13.21
CA GLY A 391 4.92 24.01 -12.76
C GLY A 391 3.41 23.92 -12.47
N ILE A 392 2.81 22.74 -12.62
CA ILE A 392 1.44 22.49 -12.14
C ILE A 392 1.47 22.28 -10.62
N ALA A 393 0.73 23.11 -9.89
CA ALA A 393 0.60 22.97 -8.45
C ALA A 393 -0.17 21.68 -8.09
N ALA A 394 0.43 20.87 -7.22
CA ALA A 394 -0.18 19.71 -6.58
C ALA A 394 -0.27 19.95 -5.05
N TRP A 395 -0.45 18.90 -4.24
CA TRP A 395 -0.47 19.02 -2.77
C TRP A 395 0.88 19.39 -2.15
N HIS A 396 1.99 19.25 -2.89
CA HIS A 396 3.34 19.59 -2.43
C HIS A 396 4.22 20.04 -3.61
N PRO A 397 5.17 20.98 -3.44
CA PRO A 397 6.03 21.47 -4.53
C PRO A 397 6.92 20.39 -5.17
N ASP A 398 7.27 19.34 -4.43
CA ASP A 398 8.06 18.21 -4.97
C ASP A 398 7.22 17.19 -5.75
N ALA A 399 5.87 17.31 -5.75
CA ALA A 399 5.03 16.39 -6.49
C ALA A 399 5.07 16.73 -7.99
N ARG A 400 5.33 15.71 -8.81
CA ARG A 400 5.48 15.82 -10.27
C ARG A 400 4.20 15.39 -10.96
N VAL A 401 3.89 16.00 -12.11
CA VAL A 401 2.67 15.74 -12.89
C VAL A 401 3.05 15.28 -14.28
N PHE A 402 2.43 14.20 -14.74
CA PHE A 402 2.66 13.60 -16.05
C PHE A 402 1.32 13.44 -16.80
N GLU A 403 1.28 13.87 -18.06
CA GLU A 403 0.26 13.41 -19.00
C GLU A 403 0.61 12.03 -19.52
N VAL A 404 -0.40 11.16 -19.62
CA VAL A 404 -0.26 9.78 -20.09
C VAL A 404 -1.01 9.64 -21.39
N PHE A 405 -0.38 9.02 -22.40
CA PHE A 405 -0.95 8.82 -23.72
C PHE A 405 -0.99 7.34 -24.09
N ASN A 406 -2.01 6.95 -24.85
CA ASN A 406 -2.07 5.64 -25.50
C ASN A 406 -1.09 5.58 -26.69
N ALA A 407 -0.91 4.38 -27.23
CA ALA A 407 -0.05 4.14 -28.40
C ALA A 407 -0.49 4.93 -29.66
N ASP A 408 -1.78 5.24 -29.77
CA ASP A 408 -2.34 6.05 -30.86
C ASP A 408 -2.20 7.57 -30.64
N GLY A 409 -1.59 7.99 -29.53
CA GLY A 409 -1.41 9.38 -29.14
C GLY A 409 -2.64 10.00 -28.45
N SER A 410 -3.74 9.28 -28.28
CA SER A 410 -4.90 9.75 -27.51
C SER A 410 -4.55 9.86 -26.02
N LYS A 411 -5.15 10.84 -25.34
CA LYS A 411 -4.93 11.04 -23.90
C LYS A 411 -5.51 9.87 -23.11
N ARG A 412 -4.68 9.25 -22.28
CA ARG A 412 -5.07 8.14 -21.40
C ARG A 412 -5.45 8.61 -20.01
N GLY A 413 -4.75 9.59 -19.46
CA GLY A 413 -5.02 10.14 -18.14
C GLY A 413 -3.88 10.97 -17.59
N LEU A 414 -3.83 11.09 -16.27
CA LEU A 414 -2.78 11.81 -15.55
C LEU A 414 -2.15 10.89 -14.50
N PHE A 415 -0.84 11.02 -14.35
CA PHE A 415 -0.07 10.38 -13.30
C PHE A 415 0.65 11.45 -12.48
N LEU A 416 0.56 11.37 -11.16
CA LEU A 416 1.30 12.23 -10.24
C LEU A 416 2.23 11.38 -9.38
N ALA A 417 3.39 11.92 -9.02
CA ALA A 417 4.33 11.18 -8.18
C ALA A 417 5.02 12.10 -7.17
N ASP A 418 5.10 11.63 -5.93
CA ASP A 418 5.67 12.37 -4.81
C ASP A 418 6.65 11.48 -4.03
N TYR A 419 7.93 11.64 -4.35
CA TYR A 419 8.96 10.64 -4.05
C TYR A 419 9.60 10.75 -2.66
N PHE A 420 9.61 11.93 -2.04
CA PHE A 420 10.50 12.21 -0.91
C PHE A 420 9.83 12.18 0.45
N ALA A 421 10.52 11.59 1.44
CA ALA A 421 10.09 11.58 2.83
C ALA A 421 10.09 12.99 3.44
N ARG A 422 9.12 13.26 4.31
CA ARG A 422 9.00 14.50 5.08
C ARG A 422 8.10 14.31 6.30
N GLN A 423 8.20 15.21 7.28
CA GLN A 423 7.46 15.12 8.55
C GLN A 423 5.92 15.13 8.41
N SER A 424 5.40 15.68 7.31
CA SER A 424 3.97 15.76 7.02
C SER A 424 3.44 14.58 6.18
N LYS A 425 4.28 13.60 5.86
CA LYS A 425 3.92 12.43 5.05
C LYS A 425 4.00 11.18 5.91
N ARG A 426 2.99 10.32 5.85
CA ARG A 426 3.04 9.01 6.53
C ARG A 426 4.12 8.12 5.91
N SER A 427 4.73 7.26 6.72
CA SER A 427 5.74 6.30 6.28
C SER A 427 5.17 5.23 5.33
N GLY A 428 6.05 4.60 4.55
CA GLY A 428 5.72 3.56 3.56
C GLY A 428 5.71 4.07 2.11
N ALA A 429 5.06 3.31 1.22
CA ALA A 429 4.78 3.68 -0.15
C ALA A 429 3.35 3.25 -0.47
N TRP A 430 2.68 3.96 -1.37
CA TRP A 430 1.35 3.57 -1.84
C TRP A 430 0.97 4.28 -3.15
N MET A 431 0.08 3.62 -3.88
CA MET A 431 -0.73 4.19 -4.96
C MET A 431 -2.11 4.58 -4.45
N SER A 432 -2.69 5.64 -5.00
CA SER A 432 -4.13 5.92 -4.91
C SER A 432 -4.60 6.73 -6.12
N ALA A 433 -5.91 6.95 -6.22
CA ALA A 433 -6.52 7.75 -7.26
C ALA A 433 -7.09 9.05 -6.67
N LEU A 434 -6.86 10.17 -7.36
CA LEU A 434 -7.75 11.32 -7.21
C LEU A 434 -9.08 11.02 -7.90
N GLN A 435 -9.02 10.39 -9.07
CA GLN A 435 -10.19 10.02 -9.87
C GLN A 435 -9.94 8.70 -10.59
N SER A 436 -10.85 7.75 -10.48
CA SER A 436 -10.78 6.46 -11.20
C SER A 436 -11.30 6.60 -12.64
N GLY A 437 -10.80 5.78 -13.56
CA GLY A 437 -11.27 5.73 -14.95
C GLY A 437 -12.41 4.72 -15.13
N TYR A 438 -13.48 5.09 -15.85
CA TYR A 438 -14.62 4.20 -16.16
C TYR A 438 -15.44 4.74 -17.34
N LYS A 439 -16.37 3.94 -17.90
CA LYS A 439 -17.19 4.33 -19.08
C LYS A 439 -18.65 4.69 -18.76
N LEU A 440 -19.19 4.29 -17.60
CA LEU A 440 -20.57 4.55 -17.21
C LEU A 440 -20.93 6.04 -17.27
N GLY A 441 -22.15 6.36 -17.73
CA GLY A 441 -22.62 7.74 -17.83
C GLY A 441 -21.79 8.57 -18.80
N LYS A 442 -21.18 9.66 -18.30
CA LYS A 442 -20.26 10.50 -19.08
C LYS A 442 -18.83 9.93 -19.14
N GLY A 443 -18.57 8.85 -18.42
CA GLY A 443 -17.25 8.31 -18.20
C GLY A 443 -16.36 9.20 -17.33
N SER A 444 -15.20 8.67 -17.00
CA SER A 444 -14.18 9.35 -16.22
C SER A 444 -12.79 8.95 -16.71
N THR A 445 -11.86 9.90 -16.71
CA THR A 445 -10.45 9.67 -17.06
C THR A 445 -9.63 9.47 -15.79
N PRO A 446 -8.74 8.47 -15.71
CA PRO A 446 -7.96 8.20 -14.49
C PRO A 446 -6.97 9.33 -14.18
N VAL A 447 -6.94 9.73 -12.91
CA VAL A 447 -5.95 10.62 -12.29
C VAL A 447 -5.36 9.87 -11.10
N ILE A 448 -4.19 9.29 -11.32
CA ILE A 448 -3.54 8.35 -10.41
C ILE A 448 -2.32 9.00 -9.78
N TYR A 449 -2.00 8.64 -8.53
CA TYR A 449 -0.78 9.09 -7.89
C TYR A 449 -0.04 8.01 -7.11
N ASN A 450 1.29 8.13 -7.09
CA ASN A 450 2.18 7.35 -6.26
C ASN A 450 2.85 8.22 -5.20
N ILE A 451 2.94 7.70 -3.99
CA ILE A 451 3.68 8.29 -2.88
C ILE A 451 4.81 7.37 -2.45
N MET A 452 6.01 7.92 -2.29
CA MET A 452 7.18 7.24 -1.73
C MET A 452 7.78 8.04 -0.57
N ASN A 453 8.73 7.42 0.12
CA ASN A 453 9.47 7.98 1.24
C ASN A 453 11.00 7.87 1.06
N PHE A 454 11.51 8.14 -0.14
CA PHE A 454 12.95 8.18 -0.39
C PHE A 454 13.60 9.36 0.34
N ALA A 455 14.88 9.22 0.70
CA ALA A 455 15.62 10.31 1.28
C ALA A 455 15.75 11.47 0.27
N LYS A 456 15.38 12.69 0.67
CA LYS A 456 15.58 13.87 -0.16
C LYS A 456 17.08 14.20 -0.21
N PRO A 457 17.71 14.32 -1.39
CA PRO A 457 19.11 14.73 -1.49
C PRO A 457 19.27 16.21 -1.13
N ALA A 458 20.52 16.63 -0.91
CA ALA A 458 20.86 18.05 -0.85
C ALA A 458 20.59 18.74 -2.19
N GLU A 459 20.41 20.07 -2.18
CA GLU A 459 20.18 20.84 -3.39
C GLU A 459 21.35 20.64 -4.39
N GLY A 460 21.01 20.31 -5.64
CA GLY A 460 21.99 20.05 -6.70
C GLY A 460 22.56 18.63 -6.74
N GLU A 461 22.31 17.79 -5.73
CA GLU A 461 22.76 16.39 -5.70
C GLU A 461 21.66 15.44 -6.21
N PRO A 462 22.02 14.32 -6.88
CA PRO A 462 21.04 13.36 -7.37
C PRO A 462 20.46 12.54 -6.22
N ALA A 463 19.17 12.22 -6.31
CA ALA A 463 18.54 11.23 -5.46
C ALA A 463 18.99 9.83 -5.89
N LEU A 464 19.79 9.17 -5.04
CA LEU A 464 20.26 7.80 -5.28
C LEU A 464 19.44 6.82 -4.44
N LEU A 465 18.92 5.79 -5.10
CA LEU A 465 18.08 4.76 -4.49
C LEU A 465 18.92 3.55 -4.08
N SER A 466 18.49 2.84 -3.03
CA SER A 466 18.84 1.43 -2.87
C SER A 466 18.14 0.57 -3.91
N LEU A 467 18.54 -0.70 -4.02
CA LEU A 467 17.82 -1.65 -4.88
C LEU A 467 16.37 -1.83 -4.43
N ASP A 468 16.12 -1.87 -3.12
CA ASP A 468 14.77 -2.02 -2.56
C ASP A 468 13.92 -0.76 -2.77
N GLU A 469 14.50 0.45 -2.72
CA GLU A 469 13.81 1.69 -3.09
C GLU A 469 13.47 1.71 -4.59
N ALA A 470 14.37 1.24 -5.45
CA ALA A 470 14.10 1.11 -6.89
C ALA A 470 13.00 0.08 -7.18
N LYS A 471 12.98 -1.06 -6.47
CA LYS A 471 11.88 -2.04 -6.54
C LYS A 471 10.56 -1.44 -6.06
N THR A 472 10.58 -0.70 -4.96
CA THR A 472 9.40 0.00 -4.43
C THR A 472 8.83 0.97 -5.46
N LEU A 473 9.69 1.66 -6.23
CA LEU A 473 9.25 2.50 -7.34
C LEU A 473 8.48 1.70 -8.40
N PHE A 474 9.03 0.57 -8.85
CA PHE A 474 8.36 -0.33 -9.79
C PHE A 474 7.06 -0.91 -9.22
N HIS A 475 7.05 -1.29 -7.94
CA HIS A 475 5.87 -1.81 -7.24
C HIS A 475 4.69 -0.85 -7.33
N GLU A 476 4.84 0.38 -6.82
CA GLU A 476 3.74 1.34 -6.85
C GLU A 476 3.41 1.77 -8.28
N PHE A 477 4.40 1.77 -9.19
CA PHE A 477 4.11 2.04 -10.59
C PHE A 477 3.29 0.93 -11.25
N GLY A 478 3.44 -0.33 -10.84
CA GLY A 478 2.55 -1.43 -11.24
C GLY A 478 1.11 -1.21 -10.75
N HIS A 479 0.91 -0.76 -9.51
CA HIS A 479 -0.41 -0.29 -9.04
C HIS A 479 -0.92 0.88 -9.89
N ALA A 480 -0.05 1.85 -10.19
CA ALA A 480 -0.44 3.01 -10.98
C ALA A 480 -0.86 2.63 -12.39
N LEU A 481 -0.15 1.69 -13.02
CA LEU A 481 -0.52 1.09 -14.30
C LEU A 481 -1.87 0.39 -14.21
N HIS A 482 -2.16 -0.36 -13.14
CA HIS A 482 -3.46 -1.00 -12.95
C HIS A 482 -4.60 0.03 -12.87
N GLY A 483 -4.39 1.13 -12.16
CA GLY A 483 -5.34 2.26 -12.13
C GLY A 483 -5.46 2.99 -13.47
N MET A 484 -4.33 3.24 -14.14
CA MET A 484 -4.29 3.99 -15.40
C MET A 484 -4.81 3.19 -16.58
N LEU A 485 -4.63 1.87 -16.63
CA LEU A 485 -4.96 0.99 -17.78
C LEU A 485 -6.37 0.38 -17.71
N THR A 486 -7.12 0.62 -16.64
CA THR A 486 -8.51 0.16 -16.47
C THR A 486 -9.42 0.50 -17.67
N ASP A 487 -10.14 -0.47 -18.20
CA ASP A 487 -11.05 -0.30 -19.35
C ASP A 487 -12.45 -0.85 -19.06
N VAL A 488 -12.93 -0.58 -17.85
CA VAL A 488 -14.22 -1.08 -17.34
C VAL A 488 -15.36 -0.08 -17.57
N THR A 489 -16.58 -0.60 -17.49
CA THR A 489 -17.79 0.23 -17.52
C THR A 489 -18.05 0.86 -16.17
N TRP A 490 -17.99 0.09 -15.08
CA TRP A 490 -18.53 0.50 -13.78
C TRP A 490 -17.48 1.06 -12.80
N PRO A 491 -17.77 2.17 -12.09
CA PRO A 491 -16.83 2.77 -11.13
C PRO A 491 -16.37 1.81 -10.01
N SER A 492 -17.27 1.04 -9.40
CA SER A 492 -16.96 0.14 -8.25
C SER A 492 -16.07 -1.07 -8.58
N VAL A 493 -15.71 -1.24 -9.84
CA VAL A 493 -14.77 -2.28 -10.33
C VAL A 493 -13.61 -1.68 -11.13
N ALA A 494 -13.46 -0.35 -11.15
CA ALA A 494 -12.40 0.32 -11.86
C ALA A 494 -11.03 0.22 -11.17
N GLY A 495 -9.98 0.13 -11.99
CA GLY A 495 -8.59 0.11 -11.56
C GLY A 495 -8.32 -0.94 -10.49
N THR A 496 -7.76 -0.50 -9.36
CA THR A 496 -7.38 -1.35 -8.23
C THR A 496 -8.56 -1.84 -7.37
N SER A 497 -9.81 -1.68 -7.83
CA SER A 497 -11.04 -2.15 -7.15
C SER A 497 -11.28 -3.66 -7.33
N VAL A 498 -10.26 -4.45 -7.00
CA VAL A 498 -10.19 -5.91 -7.09
C VAL A 498 -10.18 -6.56 -5.70
N SER A 499 -10.10 -7.89 -5.65
CA SER A 499 -9.85 -8.59 -4.38
C SER A 499 -8.52 -8.16 -3.77
N ARG A 500 -8.47 -8.07 -2.44
CA ARG A 500 -7.26 -7.67 -1.70
C ARG A 500 -6.07 -8.60 -1.98
N ASP A 501 -6.30 -9.89 -2.13
CA ASP A 501 -5.27 -10.90 -2.46
C ASP A 501 -5.03 -11.08 -3.96
N PHE A 502 -5.51 -10.14 -4.77
CA PHE A 502 -5.17 -9.99 -6.19
C PHE A 502 -4.55 -8.61 -6.48
N VAL A 503 -4.84 -7.58 -5.68
CA VAL A 503 -4.39 -6.22 -5.94
C VAL A 503 -2.87 -6.09 -6.01
N GLU A 504 -2.13 -6.93 -5.27
CA GLU A 504 -0.66 -6.91 -5.26
C GLU A 504 -0.03 -7.67 -6.43
N LEU A 505 -0.81 -8.42 -7.23
CA LEU A 505 -0.26 -9.13 -8.38
C LEU A 505 0.32 -8.13 -9.41
N PRO A 506 -0.41 -7.11 -9.90
CA PRO A 506 0.15 -6.16 -10.87
C PRO A 506 1.38 -5.41 -10.36
N SER A 507 1.39 -4.99 -9.10
CA SER A 507 2.51 -4.27 -8.50
C SER A 507 3.76 -5.13 -8.42
N GLN A 508 3.67 -6.31 -7.78
CA GLN A 508 4.81 -7.20 -7.59
C GLN A 508 5.29 -7.82 -8.91
N LEU A 509 4.37 -8.12 -9.83
CA LEU A 509 4.72 -8.57 -11.17
C LEU A 509 5.61 -7.52 -11.85
N TYR A 510 5.24 -6.24 -11.77
CA TYR A 510 6.01 -5.17 -12.41
C TYR A 510 7.45 -5.05 -11.88
N GLU A 511 7.71 -5.43 -10.62
CA GLU A 511 9.06 -5.41 -10.02
C GLU A 511 10.08 -6.28 -10.76
N HIS A 512 9.65 -7.40 -11.38
CA HIS A 512 10.58 -8.32 -12.06
C HIS A 512 11.33 -7.64 -13.22
N TRP A 513 10.69 -6.69 -13.92
CA TRP A 513 11.30 -5.99 -15.04
C TRP A 513 12.44 -5.07 -14.64
N LEU A 514 12.50 -4.59 -13.39
CA LEU A 514 13.66 -3.82 -12.91
C LEU A 514 14.95 -4.63 -13.07
N THR A 515 14.90 -5.94 -12.86
CA THR A 515 16.10 -6.81 -12.91
C THR A 515 16.33 -7.48 -14.25
N VAL A 516 15.50 -7.21 -15.26
CA VAL A 516 15.76 -7.69 -16.63
C VAL A 516 17.04 -7.02 -17.16
N PRO A 517 18.04 -7.78 -17.62
CA PRO A 517 19.35 -7.23 -18.00
C PRO A 517 19.25 -6.05 -18.98
N ALA A 518 18.43 -6.18 -20.02
CA ALA A 518 18.24 -5.13 -21.02
C ALA A 518 17.67 -3.81 -20.46
N VAL A 519 16.96 -3.85 -19.31
CA VAL A 519 16.46 -2.65 -18.63
C VAL A 519 17.60 -1.98 -17.85
N LEU A 520 18.34 -2.75 -17.04
CA LEU A 520 19.45 -2.22 -16.25
C LEU A 520 20.60 -1.73 -17.13
N GLU A 521 20.95 -2.45 -18.18
CA GLU A 521 22.01 -2.04 -19.12
C GLU A 521 21.72 -0.68 -19.77
N LYS A 522 20.45 -0.38 -20.02
CA LYS A 522 20.02 0.87 -20.63
C LYS A 522 19.93 2.02 -19.63
N HIS A 523 19.41 1.75 -18.42
CA HIS A 523 19.01 2.81 -17.49
C HIS A 523 19.88 2.94 -16.24
N ALA A 524 20.55 1.88 -15.79
CA ALA A 524 21.42 1.94 -14.62
C ALA A 524 22.77 2.58 -14.97
N LEU A 525 22.77 3.91 -15.05
CA LEU A 525 23.92 4.74 -15.43
C LEU A 525 24.53 5.39 -14.20
N HIS A 526 25.87 5.44 -14.13
CA HIS A 526 26.58 6.08 -13.02
C HIS A 526 26.35 7.59 -13.01
N TYR A 527 25.88 8.15 -11.90
CA TYR A 527 25.48 9.57 -11.82
C TYR A 527 26.56 10.58 -12.22
N LYS A 528 27.82 10.35 -11.86
CA LYS A 528 28.95 11.23 -12.26
C LYS A 528 29.46 11.04 -13.68
N THR A 529 29.42 9.81 -14.22
CA THR A 529 30.16 9.48 -15.46
C THR A 529 29.26 9.19 -16.65
N GLY A 530 27.96 8.96 -16.42
CA GLY A 530 27.00 8.54 -17.44
C GLY A 530 27.24 7.14 -18.00
N LYS A 531 28.28 6.42 -17.53
CA LYS A 531 28.59 5.07 -18.00
C LYS A 531 27.60 4.06 -17.44
N ALA A 532 27.24 3.07 -18.26
CA ALA A 532 26.41 1.95 -17.82
C ALA A 532 27.09 1.14 -16.70
N MET A 533 26.26 0.48 -15.90
CA MET A 533 26.71 -0.49 -14.91
C MET A 533 27.61 -1.55 -15.58
N PRO A 534 28.82 -1.82 -15.05
CA PRO A 534 29.66 -2.90 -15.53
C PRO A 534 28.92 -4.23 -15.46
N LYS A 535 29.08 -5.07 -16.48
CA LYS A 535 28.43 -6.38 -16.56
C LYS A 535 28.77 -7.24 -15.34
N GLU A 536 30.00 -7.16 -14.86
CA GLU A 536 30.46 -7.91 -13.69
C GLU A 536 29.71 -7.50 -12.42
N LEU A 537 29.36 -6.22 -12.27
CA LEU A 537 28.57 -5.72 -11.14
C LEU A 537 27.11 -6.18 -11.24
N LEU A 538 26.55 -6.14 -12.45
CA LEU A 538 25.21 -6.67 -12.74
C LEU A 538 25.12 -8.16 -12.43
N ASP A 539 26.08 -8.97 -12.90
CA ASP A 539 26.10 -10.41 -12.69
C ASP A 539 26.21 -10.76 -11.19
N LYS A 540 27.02 -10.00 -10.43
CA LYS A 540 27.09 -10.11 -8.96
C LYS A 540 25.77 -9.78 -8.27
N MET A 541 25.13 -8.67 -8.66
CA MET A 541 23.84 -8.26 -8.13
C MET A 541 22.77 -9.34 -8.37
N LEU A 542 22.74 -9.90 -9.59
CA LEU A 542 21.83 -10.99 -9.95
C LEU A 542 22.13 -12.28 -9.20
N ALA A 543 23.41 -12.61 -8.96
CA ALA A 543 23.82 -13.75 -8.15
C ALA A 543 23.41 -13.61 -6.67
N ALA A 544 23.37 -12.38 -6.16
CA ALA A 544 22.96 -12.07 -4.79
C ALA A 544 21.44 -11.90 -4.62
N LYS A 545 20.62 -12.13 -5.66
CA LYS A 545 19.18 -11.82 -5.65
C LYS A 545 18.37 -12.51 -4.53
N THR A 546 18.74 -13.72 -4.14
CA THR A 546 18.10 -14.49 -3.06
C THR A 546 18.82 -14.38 -1.73
N PHE A 547 19.89 -13.58 -1.66
CA PHE A 547 20.63 -13.39 -0.42
C PHE A 547 19.76 -12.68 0.62
N GLY A 548 19.75 -13.20 1.84
CA GLY A 548 18.95 -12.67 2.94
C GLY A 548 17.45 -12.99 2.87
N ALA A 549 17.03 -13.85 1.93
CA ALA A 549 15.61 -14.24 1.79
C ALA A 549 15.04 -14.90 3.06
N GLY A 550 15.86 -15.60 3.85
CA GLY A 550 15.44 -16.16 5.14
C GLY A 550 14.97 -15.06 6.09
N PHE A 551 15.82 -14.06 6.35
CA PHE A 551 15.47 -12.90 7.17
C PHE A 551 14.23 -12.17 6.65
N ALA A 552 14.25 -11.74 5.38
CA ALA A 552 13.19 -10.95 4.78
C ALA A 552 11.83 -11.67 4.82
N THR A 553 11.82 -13.00 4.64
CA THR A 553 10.61 -13.81 4.70
C THR A 553 10.15 -14.04 6.15
N VAL A 554 11.07 -14.20 7.12
CA VAL A 554 10.70 -14.35 8.54
C VAL A 554 10.06 -13.08 9.09
N GLU A 555 10.67 -11.90 8.92
CA GLU A 555 10.10 -10.64 9.43
C GLU A 555 8.72 -10.34 8.81
N PHE A 556 8.52 -10.69 7.54
CA PHE A 556 7.26 -10.49 6.84
C PHE A 556 6.20 -11.51 7.29
N THR A 557 6.50 -12.80 7.19
CA THR A 557 5.52 -13.88 7.42
C THR A 557 5.09 -13.94 8.89
N SER A 558 5.96 -13.60 9.83
CA SER A 558 5.57 -13.44 11.25
C SER A 558 4.48 -12.37 11.42
N SER A 559 4.58 -11.25 10.69
CA SER A 559 3.55 -10.20 10.70
C SER A 559 2.21 -10.70 10.17
N ALA A 560 2.22 -11.46 9.06
CA ALA A 560 1.01 -12.05 8.47
C ALA A 560 0.38 -13.14 9.37
N LEU A 561 1.20 -13.97 10.02
CA LEU A 561 0.75 -15.01 10.93
C LEU A 561 0.11 -14.42 12.20
N VAL A 562 0.70 -13.36 12.77
CA VAL A 562 0.12 -12.67 13.93
C VAL A 562 -1.18 -11.94 13.56
N ASP A 563 -1.25 -11.27 12.40
CA ASP A 563 -2.51 -10.70 11.88
C ASP A 563 -3.61 -11.77 11.78
N MET A 564 -3.30 -12.92 11.20
CA MET A 564 -4.28 -14.01 11.09
C MET A 564 -4.63 -14.61 12.46
N ALA A 565 -3.67 -14.76 13.37
CA ALA A 565 -3.90 -15.28 14.72
C ALA A 565 -4.85 -14.39 15.54
N TYR A 566 -4.76 -13.06 15.40
CA TYR A 566 -5.69 -12.13 16.02
C TYR A 566 -7.12 -12.27 15.48
N HIS A 567 -7.26 -12.40 14.16
CA HIS A 567 -8.56 -12.24 13.50
C HIS A 567 -9.27 -13.56 13.18
N ALA A 568 -8.58 -14.70 13.17
CA ALA A 568 -9.18 -16.01 12.90
C ALA A 568 -9.90 -16.62 14.10
N ARG A 569 -9.64 -16.11 15.31
CA ARG A 569 -10.32 -16.49 16.55
C ARG A 569 -11.68 -15.78 16.70
N PRO A 570 -12.64 -16.39 17.43
CA PRO A 570 -13.98 -15.81 17.60
C PRO A 570 -14.02 -14.58 18.51
N ASP A 571 -13.12 -14.50 19.49
CA ASP A 571 -13.06 -13.40 20.47
C ASP A 571 -11.68 -12.77 20.50
N ALA A 572 -11.59 -11.47 20.75
CA ALA A 572 -10.33 -10.75 20.87
C ALA A 572 -9.52 -11.21 22.11
N PRO A 573 -8.17 -11.23 22.05
CA PRO A 573 -7.35 -11.40 23.24
C PRO A 573 -7.49 -10.19 24.18
N ALA A 574 -7.54 -10.45 25.49
CA ALA A 574 -7.62 -9.39 26.50
C ALA A 574 -6.35 -8.51 26.52
N GLU A 575 -5.18 -9.14 26.35
CA GLU A 575 -3.86 -8.50 26.35
C GLU A 575 -3.17 -8.72 24.99
N PRO A 576 -3.37 -7.82 23.99
CA PRO A 576 -2.84 -8.04 22.65
C PRO A 576 -1.32 -8.20 22.59
N ALA A 577 -0.56 -7.44 23.38
CA ALA A 577 0.91 -7.52 23.40
C ALA A 577 1.41 -8.87 23.95
N ALA A 578 0.79 -9.37 25.02
CA ALA A 578 1.09 -10.70 25.55
C ALA A 578 0.74 -11.80 24.52
N PHE A 579 -0.40 -11.65 23.83
CA PHE A 579 -0.80 -12.58 22.78
C PHE A 579 0.17 -12.57 21.58
N GLU A 580 0.69 -11.40 21.16
CA GLU A 580 1.75 -11.30 20.14
C GLU A 580 2.96 -12.13 20.57
N ALA A 581 3.47 -11.87 21.78
CA ALA A 581 4.65 -12.55 22.32
C ALA A 581 4.48 -14.07 22.39
N GLU A 582 3.36 -14.55 22.95
CA GLU A 582 3.04 -15.99 23.02
C GLU A 582 2.90 -16.62 21.63
N THR A 583 2.36 -15.89 20.66
CA THR A 583 2.20 -16.38 19.29
C THR A 583 3.57 -16.52 18.62
N LEU A 584 4.43 -15.52 18.75
CA LEU A 584 5.80 -15.57 18.22
C LEU A 584 6.64 -16.67 18.89
N GLU A 585 6.47 -16.89 20.19
CA GLU A 585 7.12 -17.99 20.92
C GLU A 585 6.69 -19.35 20.36
N LYS A 586 5.38 -19.57 20.18
CA LYS A 586 4.85 -20.82 19.57
C LYS A 586 5.35 -21.04 18.14
N LEU A 587 5.52 -19.97 17.38
CA LEU A 587 6.09 -20.01 16.03
C LEU A 587 7.61 -20.29 16.02
N GLY A 588 8.27 -20.20 17.17
CA GLY A 588 9.73 -20.30 17.29
C GLY A 588 10.44 -19.18 16.56
N MET A 589 9.96 -17.94 16.71
CA MET A 589 10.58 -16.75 16.12
C MET A 589 12.06 -16.66 16.56
N PRO A 590 13.03 -16.51 15.62
CA PRO A 590 14.42 -16.28 15.98
C PRO A 590 14.58 -15.00 16.80
N GLU A 591 15.30 -15.05 17.92
CA GLU A 591 15.48 -13.90 18.83
C GLU A 591 16.13 -12.68 18.16
N ALA A 592 17.01 -12.91 17.18
CA ALA A 592 17.69 -11.86 16.44
C ALA A 592 16.84 -11.25 15.31
N ILE A 593 15.57 -11.62 15.18
CA ILE A 593 14.65 -11.08 14.17
C ILE A 593 13.37 -10.61 14.87
N VAL A 594 12.83 -9.47 14.43
CA VAL A 594 11.53 -8.96 14.86
C VAL A 594 10.54 -8.95 13.69
N MET A 595 9.25 -8.86 14.00
CA MET A 595 8.23 -8.63 12.96
C MET A 595 8.56 -7.38 12.15
N ARG A 596 8.31 -7.41 10.84
CA ARG A 596 8.47 -6.25 9.95
C ARG A 596 7.62 -5.07 10.40
N HIS A 597 6.45 -5.38 10.96
CA HIS A 597 5.56 -4.43 11.64
C HIS A 597 5.06 -5.07 12.94
N ARG A 598 5.45 -4.54 14.11
CA ARG A 598 4.83 -4.97 15.37
C ARG A 598 3.46 -4.34 15.54
N THR A 599 2.62 -5.00 16.32
CA THR A 599 1.22 -4.61 16.57
C THR A 599 1.01 -3.12 16.88
N PRO A 600 1.78 -2.46 17.77
CA PRO A 600 1.54 -1.06 18.13
C PRO A 600 1.80 -0.04 17.00
N HIS A 601 2.45 -0.46 15.90
CA HIS A 601 2.71 0.39 14.74
C HIS A 601 2.41 -0.31 13.40
N PHE A 602 1.57 -1.35 13.41
CA PHE A 602 1.17 -2.07 12.21
C PHE A 602 0.06 -1.35 11.45
N LEU A 603 0.43 -0.24 10.78
CA LEU A 603 -0.49 0.65 10.04
C LEU A 603 -1.43 -0.12 9.09
N HIS A 604 -0.89 -1.06 8.30
CA HIS A 604 -1.68 -1.88 7.36
C HIS A 604 -2.92 -2.54 8.01
N VAL A 605 -2.80 -2.99 9.26
CA VAL A 605 -3.82 -3.75 9.98
C VAL A 605 -4.68 -2.87 10.89
N PHE A 606 -4.13 -1.82 11.50
CA PHE A 606 -4.81 -1.07 12.57
C PHE A 606 -5.15 0.39 12.23
N SER A 607 -4.60 0.99 11.17
CA SER A 607 -5.00 2.36 10.77
C SER A 607 -6.27 2.39 9.91
N GLY A 608 -6.91 1.23 9.71
CA GLY A 608 -8.11 1.04 8.90
C GLY A 608 -8.40 -0.45 8.66
N GLU A 609 -9.36 -0.77 7.78
CA GLU A 609 -9.73 -2.16 7.47
C GLU A 609 -9.05 -2.71 6.19
N GLY A 610 -8.07 -1.98 5.63
CA GLY A 610 -7.46 -2.28 4.33
C GLY A 610 -6.83 -3.67 4.24
N TYR A 611 -5.97 -4.01 5.20
CA TYR A 611 -5.24 -5.29 5.27
C TYR A 611 -5.46 -6.04 6.59
N SER A 612 -6.44 -5.67 7.41
CA SER A 612 -6.80 -6.45 8.61
C SER A 612 -7.32 -7.83 8.22
N ALA A 613 -6.74 -8.91 8.77
CA ALA A 613 -6.92 -10.29 8.30
C ALA A 613 -6.60 -10.47 6.80
N GLY A 614 -5.67 -9.67 6.30
CA GLY A 614 -5.42 -9.46 4.89
C GLY A 614 -3.95 -9.26 4.55
N TYR A 615 -3.04 -9.17 5.54
CA TYR A 615 -1.62 -8.94 5.25
C TYR A 615 -0.94 -10.12 4.54
N TYR A 616 -1.55 -11.32 4.61
CA TYR A 616 -1.15 -12.48 3.80
C TYR A 616 -1.22 -12.22 2.28
N SER A 617 -2.02 -11.24 1.84
CA SER A 617 -2.27 -10.93 0.43
C SER A 617 -0.99 -10.66 -0.37
N TYR A 618 0.04 -10.08 0.24
CA TYR A 618 1.34 -9.92 -0.42
C TYR A 618 1.97 -11.28 -0.73
N MET A 619 2.03 -12.21 0.22
CA MET A 619 2.59 -13.56 -0.03
C MET A 619 1.70 -14.35 -1.01
N TRP A 620 0.38 -14.18 -0.94
CA TRP A 620 -0.54 -14.80 -1.89
C TRP A 620 -0.31 -14.30 -3.32
N SER A 621 -0.14 -12.99 -3.47
CA SER A 621 0.13 -12.36 -4.75
C SER A 621 1.53 -12.67 -5.26
N GLU A 622 2.50 -12.93 -4.38
CA GLU A 622 3.83 -13.38 -4.77
C GLU A 622 3.82 -14.75 -5.46
N VAL A 623 2.89 -15.62 -5.06
CA VAL A 623 2.68 -16.89 -5.77
C VAL A 623 2.16 -16.63 -7.18
N LEU A 624 1.26 -15.66 -7.35
CA LEU A 624 0.71 -15.27 -8.65
C LEU A 624 1.75 -14.55 -9.51
N ASP A 625 2.51 -13.59 -8.97
CA ASP A 625 3.46 -12.80 -9.74
C ASP A 625 4.62 -13.65 -10.25
N ALA A 626 5.07 -14.61 -9.44
CA ALA A 626 6.25 -15.39 -9.75
C ALA A 626 5.98 -16.25 -10.99
N ASP A 627 4.82 -16.88 -11.02
CA ASP A 627 4.31 -17.69 -12.13
C ASP A 627 3.86 -16.82 -13.32
N ALA A 628 3.32 -15.62 -13.07
CA ALA A 628 2.96 -14.68 -14.13
C ALA A 628 4.20 -14.20 -14.90
N PHE A 629 5.29 -13.86 -14.20
CA PHE A 629 6.54 -13.50 -14.85
C PHE A 629 7.19 -14.70 -15.56
N ALA A 630 7.08 -15.90 -14.98
CA ALA A 630 7.56 -17.12 -15.62
C ALA A 630 6.91 -17.36 -17.00
N ALA A 631 5.66 -16.93 -17.20
CA ALA A 631 5.03 -16.98 -18.52
C ALA A 631 5.78 -16.17 -19.59
N PHE A 632 6.41 -15.04 -19.22
CA PHE A 632 7.28 -14.28 -20.13
C PHE A 632 8.62 -15.00 -20.33
N GLU A 633 9.22 -15.54 -19.27
CA GLU A 633 10.46 -16.31 -19.35
C GLU A 633 10.31 -17.55 -20.26
N GLU A 634 9.17 -18.24 -20.20
CA GLU A 634 8.80 -19.38 -21.06
C GLU A 634 8.81 -19.02 -22.56
N THR A 635 8.60 -17.74 -22.92
CA THR A 635 8.69 -17.29 -24.31
C THR A 635 10.12 -16.98 -24.78
N GLY A 636 11.06 -16.85 -23.84
CA GLY A 636 12.42 -16.36 -24.09
C GLY A 636 12.52 -14.83 -24.27
N ASP A 637 11.43 -14.09 -24.10
CA ASP A 637 11.38 -12.63 -24.22
C ASP A 637 10.53 -12.00 -23.09
N ALA A 638 11.19 -11.23 -22.22
CA ALA A 638 10.55 -10.48 -21.14
C ALA A 638 9.54 -9.41 -21.63
N PHE A 639 9.50 -9.13 -22.94
CA PHE A 639 8.61 -8.16 -23.58
C PHE A 639 7.78 -8.78 -24.71
N ASN A 640 7.55 -10.09 -24.66
CA ASN A 640 6.74 -10.79 -25.65
C ASN A 640 5.37 -10.11 -25.84
N ALA A 641 5.06 -9.70 -27.08
CA ALA A 641 3.88 -8.90 -27.40
C ALA A 641 2.55 -9.63 -27.11
N ASP A 642 2.48 -10.93 -27.40
CA ASP A 642 1.25 -11.72 -27.17
C ASP A 642 0.97 -11.89 -25.67
N MET A 643 2.02 -12.11 -24.86
CA MET A 643 1.88 -12.17 -23.40
C MET A 643 1.56 -10.81 -22.81
N ALA A 644 2.18 -9.74 -23.32
CA ALA A 644 1.89 -8.38 -22.89
C ALA A 644 0.43 -7.98 -23.17
N GLU A 645 -0.12 -8.36 -24.32
CA GLU A 645 -1.54 -8.12 -24.63
C GLU A 645 -2.49 -8.90 -23.72
N LYS A 646 -2.18 -10.18 -23.43
CA LYS A 646 -2.96 -10.95 -22.45
C LYS A 646 -2.89 -10.34 -21.06
N LEU A 647 -1.69 -9.93 -20.63
CA LEU A 647 -1.47 -9.27 -19.35
C LEU A 647 -2.26 -7.96 -19.25
N ARG A 648 -2.22 -7.14 -20.31
CA ARG A 648 -3.01 -5.92 -20.42
C ARG A 648 -4.50 -6.23 -20.26
N LYS A 649 -5.03 -7.10 -21.12
CA LYS A 649 -6.46 -7.38 -21.24
C LYS A 649 -7.07 -8.00 -19.99
N HIS A 650 -6.38 -8.98 -19.39
CA HIS A 650 -6.95 -9.82 -18.35
C HIS A 650 -6.55 -9.39 -16.94
N ILE A 651 -5.49 -8.60 -16.78
CA ILE A 651 -5.01 -8.16 -15.46
C ILE A 651 -5.14 -6.63 -15.36
N TYR A 652 -4.38 -5.88 -16.15
CA TYR A 652 -4.25 -4.42 -15.97
C TYR A 652 -5.48 -3.61 -16.39
N SER A 653 -6.25 -4.04 -17.40
CA SER A 653 -7.43 -3.33 -17.87
C SER A 653 -8.74 -3.84 -17.27
N ALA A 654 -8.75 -5.07 -16.74
CA ALA A 654 -9.97 -5.74 -16.30
C ALA A 654 -10.52 -5.18 -14.99
N GLY A 655 -9.67 -4.65 -14.11
CA GLY A 655 -10.08 -4.29 -12.75
C GLY A 655 -10.89 -5.42 -12.10
N GLY A 656 -11.96 -5.08 -11.40
CA GLY A 656 -12.85 -6.03 -10.75
C GLY A 656 -13.98 -6.60 -11.62
N SER A 657 -13.88 -6.51 -12.96
CA SER A 657 -14.97 -6.83 -13.90
C SER A 657 -15.38 -8.31 -13.92
N ALA A 658 -14.52 -9.20 -13.44
CA ALA A 658 -14.77 -10.64 -13.33
C ALA A 658 -14.16 -11.21 -12.03
N ASP A 659 -14.26 -12.53 -11.83
CA ASP A 659 -13.58 -13.17 -10.72
C ASP A 659 -12.05 -13.18 -10.94
N PRO A 660 -11.23 -12.83 -9.93
CA PRO A 660 -9.78 -12.82 -10.05
C PRO A 660 -9.16 -14.14 -10.51
N GLU A 661 -9.76 -15.28 -10.13
CA GLU A 661 -9.28 -16.60 -10.56
C GLU A 661 -9.52 -16.82 -12.05
N GLU A 662 -10.66 -16.37 -12.57
CA GLU A 662 -10.98 -16.41 -14.00
C GLU A 662 -10.06 -15.50 -14.81
N LEU A 663 -9.81 -14.28 -14.31
CA LEU A 663 -8.88 -13.33 -14.92
C LEU A 663 -7.46 -13.88 -14.98
N TYR A 664 -6.97 -14.47 -13.88
CA TYR A 664 -5.64 -15.07 -13.85
C TYR A 664 -5.54 -16.26 -14.80
N LYS A 665 -6.53 -17.16 -14.81
CA LYS A 665 -6.55 -18.29 -15.76
C LYS A 665 -6.65 -17.84 -17.21
N ALA A 666 -7.37 -16.75 -17.51
CA ALA A 666 -7.44 -16.21 -18.87
C ALA A 666 -6.08 -15.67 -19.35
N PHE A 667 -5.29 -15.08 -18.44
CA PHE A 667 -3.92 -14.66 -18.70
C PHE A 667 -2.95 -15.86 -18.81
N ARG A 668 -2.87 -16.67 -17.75
CA ARG A 668 -1.81 -17.67 -17.53
C ARG A 668 -2.14 -19.07 -18.05
N GLY A 669 -3.43 -19.41 -18.15
CA GLY A 669 -3.94 -20.73 -18.51
C GLY A 669 -4.13 -21.70 -17.33
N LYS A 670 -3.58 -21.39 -16.16
CA LYS A 670 -3.65 -22.22 -14.94
C LYS A 670 -3.50 -21.35 -13.68
N MET A 671 -3.79 -21.93 -12.51
CA MET A 671 -3.40 -21.35 -11.23
C MET A 671 -1.97 -21.77 -10.86
N PRO A 672 -1.22 -20.93 -10.13
CA PRO A 672 0.16 -21.22 -9.73
C PRO A 672 0.23 -22.20 -8.55
N SER A 673 1.44 -22.66 -8.20
CA SER A 673 1.70 -23.44 -6.99
C SER A 673 2.66 -22.71 -6.03
N PRO A 674 2.48 -22.83 -4.70
CA PRO A 674 3.37 -22.18 -3.72
C PRO A 674 4.84 -22.62 -3.82
N GLU A 675 5.12 -23.83 -4.32
CA GLU A 675 6.47 -24.38 -4.44
C GLU A 675 7.36 -23.58 -5.39
N ALA A 676 6.82 -23.17 -6.55
CA ALA A 676 7.55 -22.38 -7.52
C ALA A 676 7.97 -21.01 -6.97
N MET A 677 7.12 -20.40 -6.13
CA MET A 677 7.43 -19.16 -5.44
C MET A 677 8.54 -19.37 -4.39
N MET A 678 8.48 -20.47 -3.62
CA MET A 678 9.54 -20.80 -2.64
C MET A 678 10.90 -21.04 -3.31
N GLU A 679 10.94 -21.68 -4.49
CA GLU A 679 12.14 -21.81 -5.32
C GLU A 679 12.67 -20.45 -5.77
N LYS A 680 11.80 -19.60 -6.32
CA LYS A 680 12.18 -18.25 -6.79
C LYS A 680 12.71 -17.37 -5.66
N ARG A 681 12.17 -17.51 -4.45
CA ARG A 681 12.65 -16.83 -3.24
C ARG A 681 13.94 -17.41 -2.66
N GLY A 682 14.41 -18.57 -3.12
CA GLY A 682 15.60 -19.24 -2.58
C GLY A 682 15.39 -19.82 -1.18
N LEU A 683 14.16 -20.28 -0.89
CA LEU A 683 13.78 -20.91 0.38
C LEU A 683 13.95 -22.44 0.38
N VAL A 684 14.16 -23.05 -0.80
CA VAL A 684 14.35 -24.49 -0.97
C VAL A 684 15.72 -24.84 -1.55
#